data_AF-Q24DQ5-F1
#
_entry.id   AF-Q24DQ5-F1
#
_cell.length_a   1.000
_cell.length_b   1.000
_cell.length_c   1.000
_cell.angle_alpha   90.00
_cell.angle_beta   90.00
_cell.angle_gamma   90.00
#
_symmetry.space_group_name_H-M   'P 1'
#
loop_
_entity.id
_entity.type
_entity.pdbx_description
1 polymer ?
#
loop_
_entity_poly.entity_id
_entity_poly.type
_entity_poly.pdbx_seq_one_letter_code
_entity_poly.pdbx_strand_id
1 'polypeptide(L)'
;MDIQQNTLDIPLLPITNHGKFVAKQVIQMEGDQEQKEHDYQQFYSNQKLKNVIGDFLSKVDFDQIPPCFKLAEDHRKATRVGPLSIQKANQISNLQKNCERCDCCGRNIDRKSLNLDCQVTDLSFLGSGFPMFFQFIKLATFYLIFIFLVGGLYNIFNNQEGNQCQQDNTQEGCFKNWVNVYTLGNRSKDSETIMMQQWLNLLTLFGLIGLVQFIIYSQRQQELLNDQIYVSPGDYTVMINNIPVHSDNITISQNIDVDSDLKSFLENPQLIGTELKVAKINLCYNLSELYQLKDEKQKIVKEKQNILKQQIKQQNFYNLSTVTFQDEKIKQINQKIEQFEQKMAEGKGFEFMSKQFVGIALVSFQTESQKEELLQLAQQKQFLYKNKYLEISQAPEPTEIFWENLNVSKLNRIIRIAVAILLGLAFLALGSIFIYYLCQKQLNYVNNLHDVTSFYEKAVIQIISLLISCLISIINQILVLVVGIMVDFKRLHTRTYYNLAFAYFLCIAQFGNSILVPLLVKVMINETSYYSMLYNRSGVLMNQNSIFLLNTFLPLGMFFVSYPNLIKNFIRNRVLKNQDKCVLTQKELLNIFEEPPFLIEFQYSQTMRTLFMTLAYCTVMPFCLLYSILALIIQYFTAKYDLIKRTFVPFNMGSSLSYNMIKMLKMSIIIYSFSSFFFTLMTVDSDQFNFPAIIGIIISIIHFFIPIKKLNIKYFKIQKAVCNIENYDKVKLNFITDYDRENPATKRQATIDFLKVTEKKQLLEQLMDDIITPSQNKL
;
A
#
# COMPACT_ATOMS: atom_id res chain seq x y z
N MET A 1 -69.66 24.89 5.68
CA MET A 1 -69.62 23.42 5.58
C MET A 1 -69.06 22.88 6.90
N ASP A 2 -69.69 23.10 8.05
CA ASP A 2 -71.04 22.74 8.54
C ASP A 2 -71.20 21.28 9.00
N ILE A 3 -71.77 21.17 10.22
CA ILE A 3 -72.53 20.07 10.87
C ILE A 3 -71.69 19.13 11.75
N GLN A 4 -71.69 19.30 13.09
CA GLN A 4 -72.67 18.87 14.13
C GLN A 4 -72.61 17.36 14.45
N GLN A 5 -72.16 16.97 15.65
CA GLN A 5 -72.94 16.63 16.86
C GLN A 5 -73.90 15.43 16.68
N ASN A 6 -73.69 14.35 17.46
CA ASN A 6 -74.74 13.77 18.30
C ASN A 6 -74.21 12.83 19.39
N THR A 7 -74.83 12.99 20.55
CA THR A 7 -74.64 12.32 21.85
C THR A 7 -75.72 11.24 22.08
N LEU A 8 -75.61 10.54 23.23
CA LEU A 8 -76.67 9.81 23.99
C LEU A 8 -76.92 8.33 23.55
N ASP A 9 -77.04 7.29 24.40
CA ASP A 9 -77.03 7.14 25.87
C ASP A 9 -77.27 5.66 26.30
N ILE A 10 -77.01 5.32 27.60
CA ILE A 10 -77.67 4.27 28.47
C ILE A 10 -77.21 2.78 28.38
N PRO A 11 -77.27 1.92 29.44
CA PRO A 11 -77.11 2.08 30.92
C PRO A 11 -76.13 1.06 31.60
N LEU A 12 -75.89 1.32 32.89
CA LEU A 12 -75.29 0.44 33.92
C LEU A 12 -76.01 -0.91 34.13
N LEU A 13 -75.25 -1.97 34.47
CA LEU A 13 -75.59 -2.97 35.52
C LEU A 13 -74.29 -3.65 36.06
N PRO A 14 -74.30 -4.19 37.30
CA PRO A 14 -73.14 -4.28 38.20
C PRO A 14 -72.57 -5.69 38.32
N ILE A 15 -71.24 -5.86 38.33
CA ILE A 15 -70.63 -7.16 38.70
C ILE A 15 -69.37 -6.95 39.56
N THR A 16 -69.60 -7.06 40.86
CA THR A 16 -68.76 -7.65 41.93
C THR A 16 -67.22 -7.51 41.89
N ASN A 17 -66.69 -6.82 42.90
CA ASN A 17 -65.32 -6.92 43.39
C ASN A 17 -65.02 -8.34 43.92
N HIS A 18 -64.58 -9.26 43.06
CA HIS A 18 -63.80 -10.44 43.46
C HIS A 18 -62.91 -10.87 42.29
N GLY A 19 -61.67 -10.39 42.27
CA GLY A 19 -60.71 -10.78 41.21
C GLY A 19 -59.32 -10.13 41.27
N LYS A 20 -59.06 -9.20 42.21
CA LYS A 20 -57.75 -8.52 42.31
C LYS A 20 -56.63 -9.30 43.02
N PHE A 21 -56.89 -10.54 43.45
CA PHE A 21 -55.87 -11.36 44.14
C PHE A 21 -55.32 -12.53 43.31
N VAL A 22 -55.88 -12.85 42.15
CA VAL A 22 -55.38 -13.97 41.30
C VAL A 22 -54.59 -13.47 40.08
N ALA A 23 -54.97 -12.34 39.48
CA ALA A 23 -54.26 -11.79 38.31
C ALA A 23 -52.82 -11.32 38.64
N LYS A 24 -52.54 -10.92 39.88
CA LYS A 24 -51.19 -10.47 40.28
C LYS A 24 -50.22 -11.64 40.50
N GLN A 25 -50.73 -12.82 40.89
CA GLN A 25 -49.91 -14.04 41.02
C GLN A 25 -49.70 -14.73 39.67
N VAL A 26 -50.66 -14.70 38.74
CA VAL A 26 -50.48 -15.26 37.39
C VAL A 26 -49.50 -14.40 36.57
N ILE A 27 -49.57 -13.07 36.64
CA ILE A 27 -48.62 -12.18 35.96
C ILE A 27 -47.20 -12.26 36.58
N GLN A 28 -47.08 -12.51 37.90
CA GLN A 28 -45.77 -12.80 38.51
C GLN A 28 -45.24 -14.19 38.16
N MET A 29 -46.10 -15.20 38.02
CA MET A 29 -45.67 -16.54 37.61
C MET A 29 -45.29 -16.63 36.13
N GLU A 30 -45.97 -15.91 35.23
CA GLU A 30 -45.60 -15.81 33.82
C GLU A 30 -44.32 -14.99 33.63
N GLY A 31 -44.14 -13.88 34.35
CA GLY A 31 -42.89 -13.11 34.34
C GLY A 31 -41.68 -13.89 34.89
N ASP A 32 -41.88 -14.68 35.96
CA ASP A 32 -40.83 -15.54 36.50
C ASP A 32 -40.51 -16.76 35.60
N GLN A 33 -41.47 -17.23 34.78
CA GLN A 33 -41.24 -18.30 33.80
C GLN A 33 -40.52 -17.78 32.56
N GLU A 34 -40.91 -16.63 32.01
CA GLU A 34 -40.18 -15.99 30.88
C GLU A 34 -38.75 -15.62 31.28
N GLN A 35 -38.56 -15.11 32.49
CA GLN A 35 -37.23 -14.74 32.99
C GLN A 35 -36.36 -15.97 33.27
N LYS A 36 -36.94 -17.08 33.76
CA LYS A 36 -36.24 -18.36 33.90
C LYS A 36 -35.93 -19.02 32.56
N GLU A 37 -36.81 -18.97 31.56
CA GLU A 37 -36.52 -19.47 30.21
C GLU A 37 -35.43 -18.64 29.54
N HIS A 38 -35.47 -17.31 29.70
CA HIS A 38 -34.44 -16.41 29.21
C HIS A 38 -33.09 -16.68 29.88
N ASP A 39 -33.05 -16.87 31.20
CA ASP A 39 -31.84 -17.23 31.95
C ASP A 39 -31.32 -18.63 31.58
N TYR A 40 -32.21 -19.60 31.33
CA TYR A 40 -31.83 -20.95 30.93
C TYR A 40 -31.30 -20.99 29.49
N GLN A 41 -31.91 -20.26 28.55
CA GLN A 41 -31.41 -20.07 27.20
C GLN A 41 -30.07 -19.30 27.20
N GLN A 42 -29.91 -18.31 28.08
CA GLN A 42 -28.66 -17.59 28.27
C GLN A 42 -27.57 -18.47 28.89
N PHE A 43 -27.91 -19.39 29.79
CA PHE A 43 -26.98 -20.36 30.37
C PHE A 43 -26.54 -21.41 29.35
N TYR A 44 -27.49 -22.01 28.62
CA TYR A 44 -27.23 -23.05 27.62
C TYR A 44 -26.42 -22.49 26.43
N SER A 45 -26.76 -21.28 25.97
CA SER A 45 -26.00 -20.58 24.93
C SER A 45 -24.58 -20.26 25.40
N ASN A 46 -24.39 -19.79 26.64
CA ASN A 46 -23.05 -19.55 27.20
C ASN A 46 -22.21 -20.83 27.36
N GLN A 47 -22.81 -21.98 27.69
CA GLN A 47 -22.07 -23.23 27.85
C GLN A 47 -21.67 -23.83 26.50
N LYS A 48 -22.57 -23.79 25.51
CA LYS A 48 -22.28 -24.16 24.11
C LYS A 48 -21.22 -23.23 23.51
N LEU A 49 -21.32 -21.93 23.77
CA LEU A 49 -20.34 -20.93 23.37
C LEU A 49 -18.97 -21.19 24.00
N LYS A 50 -18.89 -21.51 25.30
CA LYS A 50 -17.62 -21.89 25.96
C LYS A 50 -16.97 -23.11 25.34
N ASN A 51 -17.74 -24.13 24.97
CA ASN A 51 -17.22 -25.32 24.31
C ASN A 51 -16.75 -25.01 22.88
N VAL A 52 -17.50 -24.21 22.12
CA VAL A 52 -17.12 -23.78 20.76
C VAL A 52 -15.86 -22.90 20.79
N ILE A 53 -15.74 -21.97 21.75
CA ILE A 53 -14.56 -21.12 21.95
C ILE A 53 -13.34 -21.97 22.35
N GLY A 54 -13.51 -22.96 23.23
CA GLY A 54 -12.46 -23.88 23.64
C GLY A 54 -11.96 -24.76 22.48
N ASP A 55 -12.90 -25.24 21.64
CA ASP A 55 -12.60 -25.99 20.43
C ASP A 55 -11.98 -25.11 19.34
N PHE A 56 -12.31 -23.83 19.24
CA PHE A 56 -11.74 -22.94 18.23
C PHE A 56 -10.35 -22.42 18.61
N LEU A 57 -10.12 -22.08 19.88
CA LEU A 57 -8.79 -21.69 20.38
C LEU A 57 -7.77 -22.82 20.32
N SER A 58 -8.23 -24.07 20.24
CA SER A 58 -7.40 -25.26 20.04
C SER A 58 -7.25 -25.68 18.57
N LYS A 59 -8.02 -25.12 17.63
CA LYS A 59 -8.11 -25.63 16.24
C LYS A 59 -6.92 -25.34 15.35
N VAL A 60 -6.18 -24.24 15.56
CA VAL A 60 -5.04 -23.89 14.69
C VAL A 60 -3.80 -23.57 15.52
N ASP A 61 -2.91 -24.56 15.63
CA ASP A 61 -1.56 -24.37 16.12
C ASP A 61 -0.64 -23.95 14.95
N PHE A 62 -0.22 -22.68 14.94
CA PHE A 62 0.66 -22.14 13.90
C PHE A 62 2.07 -22.78 13.90
N ASP A 63 2.48 -23.36 15.02
CA ASP A 63 3.76 -24.03 15.19
C ASP A 63 3.64 -25.56 15.05
N GLN A 64 2.46 -26.05 14.67
CA GLN A 64 2.20 -27.48 14.44
C GLN A 64 3.15 -28.06 13.39
N ILE A 65 3.73 -29.22 13.73
CA ILE A 65 4.56 -30.05 12.84
C ILE A 65 4.11 -31.52 13.04
N PRO A 66 3.75 -32.27 11.97
CA PRO A 66 3.64 -31.85 10.58
C PRO A 66 2.46 -30.89 10.35
N PRO A 67 2.52 -30.04 9.31
CA PRO A 67 1.48 -29.05 9.03
C PRO A 67 0.27 -29.66 8.31
N CYS A 68 -0.90 -29.06 8.50
CA CYS A 68 -2.14 -29.38 7.80
C CYS A 68 -2.19 -28.71 6.41
N PHE A 69 -2.06 -29.53 5.37
CA PHE A 69 -2.11 -29.10 3.97
C PHE A 69 -3.49 -28.61 3.53
N LYS A 70 -4.57 -29.22 4.04
CA LYS A 70 -5.93 -28.78 3.73
C LYS A 70 -6.15 -27.34 4.20
N LEU A 71 -5.74 -27.03 5.42
CA LEU A 71 -5.81 -25.67 5.96
C LEU A 71 -5.00 -24.66 5.13
N ALA A 72 -3.82 -25.06 4.63
CA ALA A 72 -3.01 -24.20 3.77
C ALA A 72 -3.65 -23.95 2.39
N GLU A 73 -4.31 -24.95 1.83
CA GLU A 73 -5.05 -24.82 0.57
C GLU A 73 -6.31 -23.94 0.74
N ASP A 74 -7.01 -24.10 1.85
CA ASP A 74 -8.17 -23.28 2.21
C ASP A 74 -7.75 -21.82 2.46
N HIS A 75 -6.62 -21.59 3.15
CA HIS A 75 -6.01 -20.27 3.30
C HIS A 75 -5.62 -19.64 1.96
N ARG A 76 -5.03 -20.43 1.04
CA ARG A 76 -4.71 -19.96 -0.32
C ARG A 76 -5.95 -19.46 -1.04
N LYS A 77 -7.05 -20.21 -1.01
CA LYS A 77 -8.31 -19.78 -1.62
C LYS A 77 -8.88 -18.54 -0.93
N ALA A 78 -8.84 -18.51 0.41
CA ALA A 78 -9.36 -17.42 1.21
C ALA A 78 -8.56 -16.11 1.12
N THR A 79 -7.31 -16.16 0.63
CA THR A 79 -6.44 -14.98 0.45
C THR A 79 -6.47 -14.41 -0.98
N ARG A 80 -7.06 -15.12 -1.96
CA ARG A 80 -7.16 -14.63 -3.35
C ARG A 80 -7.94 -13.32 -3.44
N VAL A 81 -7.58 -12.47 -4.41
CA VAL A 81 -8.31 -11.23 -4.66
C VAL A 81 -9.69 -11.53 -5.27
N GLY A 82 -10.73 -11.00 -4.63
CA GLY A 82 -12.10 -11.12 -5.12
C GLY A 82 -13.11 -10.70 -4.04
N PRO A 83 -14.22 -10.04 -4.42
CA PRO A 83 -15.28 -9.70 -3.48
C PRO A 83 -16.00 -10.97 -3.01
N LEU A 84 -16.76 -10.82 -1.93
CA LEU A 84 -17.69 -11.85 -1.49
C LEU A 84 -18.75 -12.09 -2.58
N SER A 85 -19.11 -13.34 -2.82
CA SER A 85 -20.10 -13.68 -3.84
C SER A 85 -21.50 -13.18 -3.41
N ILE A 86 -22.03 -12.18 -4.12
CA ILE A 86 -23.31 -11.51 -3.83
C ILE A 86 -24.50 -12.49 -3.80
N GLN A 87 -24.46 -13.56 -4.59
CA GLN A 87 -25.47 -14.63 -4.54
C GLN A 87 -25.54 -15.31 -3.16
N LYS A 88 -24.43 -15.36 -2.41
CA LYS A 88 -24.43 -15.79 -1.02
C LYS A 88 -24.67 -14.63 -0.04
N ALA A 89 -24.36 -13.37 -0.35
CA ALA A 89 -24.72 -12.24 0.51
C ALA A 89 -26.25 -12.06 0.68
N ASN A 90 -27.02 -12.24 -0.39
CA ASN A 90 -28.49 -12.21 -0.34
C ASN A 90 -29.12 -13.55 0.08
N GLN A 91 -28.36 -14.65 0.06
CA GLN A 91 -28.77 -15.94 0.67
C GLN A 91 -28.34 -16.04 2.15
N ILE A 92 -27.36 -15.26 2.60
CA ILE A 92 -26.99 -15.13 4.02
C ILE A 92 -28.18 -14.57 4.81
N SER A 93 -29.03 -13.75 4.18
CA SER A 93 -30.27 -13.27 4.78
C SER A 93 -31.46 -14.24 4.66
N ASN A 94 -31.38 -15.31 3.86
CA ASN A 94 -32.58 -16.13 3.54
C ASN A 94 -32.40 -17.65 3.50
N LEU A 95 -31.20 -18.24 3.59
CA LEU A 95 -30.96 -19.68 3.80
C LEU A 95 -29.46 -19.97 4.06
N GLN A 96 -29.17 -20.37 5.29
CA GLN A 96 -27.88 -20.77 5.86
C GLN A 96 -27.23 -21.97 5.14
N LYS A 97 -26.59 -21.76 3.98
CA LYS A 97 -25.60 -22.73 3.48
C LYS A 97 -24.19 -22.27 3.84
N ASN A 98 -23.64 -22.90 4.91
CA ASN A 98 -22.24 -22.96 5.33
C ASN A 98 -21.25 -22.25 4.37
N CYS A 99 -21.04 -20.95 4.57
CA CYS A 99 -19.87 -20.30 4.00
C CYS A 99 -18.65 -20.83 4.76
N GLU A 100 -17.90 -21.75 4.15
CA GLU A 100 -16.66 -22.25 4.73
C GLU A 100 -15.68 -21.08 4.90
N ARG A 101 -15.33 -20.80 6.16
CA ARG A 101 -14.30 -19.82 6.54
C ARG A 101 -12.99 -20.57 6.78
N CYS A 102 -11.85 -19.96 6.46
CA CYS A 102 -10.58 -20.53 6.88
C CYS A 102 -10.49 -20.48 8.40
N ASP A 103 -10.24 -21.62 9.05
CA ASP A 103 -9.99 -21.70 10.50
C ASP A 103 -8.77 -20.85 10.92
N CYS A 104 -7.87 -20.57 9.98
CA CYS A 104 -6.64 -19.83 10.20
C CYS A 104 -6.81 -18.30 10.32
N CYS A 105 -7.61 -17.70 9.44
CA CYS A 105 -7.69 -16.25 9.25
C CYS A 105 -9.13 -15.72 9.28
N GLY A 106 -10.12 -16.60 9.43
CA GLY A 106 -11.54 -16.27 9.46
C GLY A 106 -12.10 -15.74 8.13
N ARG A 107 -11.29 -15.66 7.06
CA ARG A 107 -11.73 -15.18 5.74
C ARG A 107 -12.54 -16.26 5.04
N ASN A 108 -13.54 -15.85 4.26
CA ASN A 108 -14.33 -16.76 3.42
C ASN A 108 -13.44 -17.40 2.34
N ILE A 109 -13.53 -18.73 2.21
CA ILE A 109 -12.79 -19.53 1.24
C ILE A 109 -13.31 -19.28 -0.17
N ASP A 110 -14.64 -19.18 -0.32
CA ASP A 110 -15.30 -18.89 -1.58
C ASP A 110 -15.29 -17.39 -1.90
N ARG A 111 -14.44 -16.99 -2.85
CA ARG A 111 -14.38 -15.62 -3.39
C ARG A 111 -14.83 -15.58 -4.84
N LYS A 112 -15.58 -14.54 -5.22
CA LYS A 112 -15.99 -14.34 -6.62
C LYS A 112 -14.77 -13.95 -7.44
N SER A 113 -14.51 -14.68 -8.52
CA SER A 113 -13.48 -14.30 -9.47
C SER A 113 -13.91 -13.06 -10.25
N LEU A 114 -13.03 -12.06 -10.32
CA LEU A 114 -13.24 -10.87 -11.15
C LEU A 114 -12.79 -11.14 -12.59
N ASN A 115 -13.49 -10.53 -13.54
CA ASN A 115 -13.07 -10.48 -14.94
C ASN A 115 -12.04 -9.37 -15.14
N LEU A 116 -11.21 -9.49 -16.18
CA LEU A 116 -10.21 -8.45 -16.50
C LEU A 116 -10.86 -7.13 -16.93
N ASP A 117 -12.10 -7.17 -17.41
CA ASP A 117 -12.87 -5.99 -17.82
C ASP A 117 -13.64 -5.34 -16.66
N CYS A 118 -13.41 -5.76 -15.40
CA CYS A 118 -14.04 -5.15 -14.24
C CYS A 118 -13.76 -3.64 -14.17
N GLN A 119 -14.70 -2.88 -13.66
CA GLN A 119 -14.49 -1.45 -13.46
C GLN A 119 -13.44 -1.23 -12.36
N VAL A 120 -12.79 -0.07 -12.41
CA VAL A 120 -11.77 0.29 -11.41
C VAL A 120 -12.40 0.47 -10.02
N THR A 121 -13.67 0.87 -9.98
CA THR A 121 -14.53 0.95 -8.78
C THR A 121 -14.81 -0.41 -8.17
N ASP A 122 -14.85 -1.50 -8.95
CA ASP A 122 -15.05 -2.86 -8.44
C ASP A 122 -13.89 -3.33 -7.55
N LEU A 123 -12.75 -2.61 -7.54
CA LEU A 123 -11.59 -2.88 -6.70
C LEU A 123 -11.61 -2.10 -5.37
N SER A 124 -12.65 -1.30 -5.10
CA SER A 124 -12.76 -0.47 -3.89
C SER A 124 -12.75 -1.27 -2.59
N PHE A 125 -13.19 -2.54 -2.63
CA PHE A 125 -13.13 -3.45 -1.47
C PHE A 125 -11.70 -3.75 -0.98
N LEU A 126 -10.67 -3.42 -1.77
CA LEU A 126 -9.25 -3.51 -1.39
C LEU A 126 -8.72 -2.20 -0.76
N GLY A 127 -9.58 -1.20 -0.58
CA GLY A 127 -9.23 0.17 -0.20
C GLY A 127 -9.12 1.11 -1.40
N SER A 128 -9.08 2.41 -1.12
CA SER A 128 -9.09 3.47 -2.14
C SER A 128 -7.80 3.55 -2.98
N GLY A 129 -6.67 3.05 -2.46
CA GLY A 129 -5.36 3.11 -3.10
C GLY A 129 -5.25 2.34 -4.44
N PHE A 130 -5.87 1.16 -4.53
CA PHE A 130 -5.80 0.33 -5.76
C PHE A 130 -6.60 0.92 -6.93
N PRO A 131 -7.88 1.33 -6.76
CA PRO A 131 -8.60 2.06 -7.80
C PRO A 131 -7.84 3.29 -8.30
N MET A 132 -7.32 4.10 -7.37
CA MET A 132 -6.60 5.33 -7.69
C MET A 132 -5.30 5.07 -8.46
N PHE A 133 -4.62 3.93 -8.24
CA PHE A 133 -3.44 3.54 -9.01
C PHE A 133 -3.75 3.25 -10.48
N PHE A 134 -4.80 2.48 -10.75
CA PHE A 134 -5.18 2.20 -12.13
C PHE A 134 -5.68 3.44 -12.86
N GLN A 135 -6.39 4.32 -12.15
CA GLN A 135 -6.73 5.64 -12.67
C GLN A 135 -5.47 6.47 -12.94
N PHE A 136 -4.48 6.44 -12.04
CA PHE A 136 -3.22 7.15 -12.20
C PHE A 136 -2.46 6.71 -13.45
N ILE A 137 -2.37 5.40 -13.75
CA ILE A 137 -1.73 4.93 -15.00
C ILE A 137 -2.47 5.45 -16.24
N LYS A 138 -3.81 5.43 -16.25
CA LYS A 138 -4.61 5.97 -17.37
C LYS A 138 -4.33 7.45 -17.58
N LEU A 139 -4.30 8.22 -16.49
CA LEU A 139 -4.01 9.65 -16.51
C LEU A 139 -2.57 9.95 -16.93
N ALA A 140 -1.60 9.14 -16.50
CA ALA A 140 -0.20 9.22 -16.94
C ALA A 140 -0.05 8.91 -18.45
N THR A 141 -0.81 7.95 -18.96
CA THR A 141 -0.84 7.63 -20.39
C THR A 141 -1.42 8.79 -21.19
N PHE A 142 -2.55 9.37 -20.73
CA PHE A 142 -3.14 10.57 -21.33
C PHE A 142 -2.19 11.77 -21.29
N TYR A 143 -1.44 11.94 -20.20
CA TYR A 143 -0.42 12.97 -20.05
C TYR A 143 0.67 12.85 -21.13
N LEU A 144 1.15 11.64 -21.44
CA LEU A 144 2.12 11.43 -22.53
C LEU A 144 1.50 11.60 -23.93
N ILE A 145 0.25 11.16 -24.13
CA ILE A 145 -0.47 11.36 -25.40
C ILE A 145 -0.61 12.86 -25.71
N PHE A 146 -0.91 13.68 -24.71
CA PHE A 146 -1.00 15.13 -24.89
C PHE A 146 0.34 15.72 -25.37
N ILE A 147 1.47 15.36 -24.75
CA ILE A 147 2.81 15.80 -25.17
C ILE A 147 3.10 15.35 -26.60
N PHE A 148 2.74 14.12 -26.92
CA PHE A 148 2.90 13.57 -28.25
C PHE A 148 2.13 14.36 -29.31
N LEU A 149 0.87 14.72 -29.03
CA LEU A 149 0.04 15.47 -29.97
C LEU A 149 0.50 16.93 -30.15
N VAL A 150 0.89 17.61 -29.07
CA VAL A 150 1.23 19.05 -29.13
C VAL A 150 2.65 19.28 -29.66
N GLY A 151 3.65 18.56 -29.15
CA GLY A 151 5.05 18.78 -29.50
C GLY A 151 5.71 17.58 -30.20
N GLY A 152 5.35 16.36 -29.83
CA GLY A 152 6.00 15.13 -30.33
C GLY A 152 5.85 14.95 -31.84
N LEU A 153 4.63 15.07 -32.37
CA LEU A 153 4.34 14.93 -33.81
C LEU A 153 5.09 15.97 -34.64
N TYR A 154 5.01 17.25 -34.25
CA TYR A 154 5.74 18.32 -34.92
C TYR A 154 7.24 18.04 -34.97
N ASN A 155 7.84 17.58 -33.86
CA ASN A 155 9.26 17.27 -33.82
C ASN A 155 9.61 16.07 -34.71
N ILE A 156 8.79 15.01 -34.74
CA ILE A 156 9.04 13.84 -35.61
C ILE A 156 9.05 14.24 -37.09
N PHE A 157 8.05 14.98 -37.54
CA PHE A 157 7.94 15.38 -38.95
C PHE A 157 9.10 16.26 -39.40
N ASN A 158 9.40 17.31 -38.64
CA ASN A 158 10.49 18.23 -39.01
C ASN A 158 11.89 17.61 -38.81
N ASN A 159 12.08 16.73 -37.82
CA ASN A 159 13.36 16.02 -37.66
C ASN A 159 13.64 15.14 -38.88
N GLN A 160 12.61 14.48 -39.43
CA GLN A 160 12.73 13.63 -40.60
C GLN A 160 13.14 14.40 -41.87
N GLU A 161 12.69 15.64 -42.03
CA GLU A 161 13.06 16.52 -43.15
C GLU A 161 14.49 17.07 -43.06
N GLY A 162 15.12 16.97 -41.90
CA GLY A 162 16.50 17.37 -41.68
C GLY A 162 17.51 16.59 -42.52
N ASN A 163 18.64 17.23 -42.87
CA ASN A 163 19.69 16.66 -43.72
C ASN A 163 21.09 16.70 -43.08
N GLN A 164 21.19 16.96 -41.78
CA GLN A 164 22.49 17.08 -41.14
C GLN A 164 23.16 15.76 -40.79
N CYS A 165 22.38 14.73 -40.50
CA CYS A 165 22.95 13.42 -40.25
C CYS A 165 23.33 12.79 -41.58
N GLN A 166 24.62 12.53 -41.76
CA GLN A 166 25.17 11.98 -43.00
C GLN A 166 25.50 10.50 -42.83
N GLN A 167 25.57 9.77 -43.95
CA GLN A 167 26.00 8.37 -43.95
C GLN A 167 27.53 8.25 -43.80
N ASP A 168 28.26 9.28 -44.25
CA ASP A 168 29.72 9.30 -44.33
C ASP A 168 30.41 9.73 -43.04
N ASN A 169 31.56 9.12 -42.79
CA ASN A 169 32.36 9.21 -41.57
C ASN A 169 33.18 10.51 -41.49
N THR A 170 32.53 11.63 -41.17
CA THR A 170 33.27 12.64 -40.42
C THR A 170 33.18 12.26 -38.94
N GLN A 171 34.32 12.00 -38.30
CA GLN A 171 34.44 11.59 -36.88
C GLN A 171 33.76 12.59 -35.91
N GLU A 172 33.41 13.78 -36.41
CA GLU A 172 32.81 14.90 -35.66
C GLU A 172 31.30 15.10 -35.95
N GLY A 173 30.68 14.27 -36.81
CA GLY A 173 29.32 14.47 -37.31
C GLY A 173 28.21 13.60 -36.70
N CYS A 174 26.95 13.93 -37.01
CA CYS A 174 25.79 13.09 -36.70
C CYS A 174 25.73 11.90 -37.67
N PHE A 175 25.61 10.68 -37.14
CA PHE A 175 25.47 9.49 -37.97
C PHE A 175 24.01 9.24 -38.36
N LYS A 176 23.75 9.09 -39.67
CA LYS A 176 22.42 8.77 -40.18
C LYS A 176 22.05 7.31 -39.89
N ASN A 177 21.17 7.12 -38.92
CA ASN A 177 20.51 5.84 -38.64
C ASN A 177 19.01 6.07 -38.40
N TRP A 178 18.24 4.98 -38.30
CA TRP A 178 16.79 5.07 -38.13
C TRP A 178 16.37 5.77 -36.83
N VAL A 179 17.26 5.89 -35.82
CA VAL A 179 16.98 6.61 -34.58
C VAL A 179 17.22 8.11 -34.78
N ASN A 180 18.42 8.48 -35.20
CA ASN A 180 18.89 9.85 -35.34
C ASN A 180 18.14 10.64 -36.42
N VAL A 181 17.58 9.98 -37.44
CA VAL A 181 16.70 10.64 -38.42
C VAL A 181 15.50 11.32 -37.74
N TYR A 182 15.02 10.78 -36.62
CA TYR A 182 13.90 11.36 -35.87
C TYR A 182 14.34 12.17 -34.64
N THR A 183 15.63 12.48 -34.48
CA THR A 183 16.12 13.29 -33.36
C THR A 183 16.39 14.73 -33.78
N LEU A 184 16.52 15.61 -32.77
CA LEU A 184 16.87 17.02 -32.97
C LEU A 184 18.18 17.19 -33.76
N GLY A 185 19.11 16.23 -33.64
CA GLY A 185 20.39 16.24 -34.32
C GLY A 185 20.29 16.24 -35.84
N ASN A 186 19.21 15.74 -36.44
CA ASN A 186 19.08 15.77 -37.90
C ASN A 186 18.75 17.17 -38.46
N ARG A 187 18.31 18.10 -37.60
CA ARG A 187 17.88 19.46 -37.97
C ARG A 187 18.53 20.60 -37.16
N SER A 188 19.64 20.38 -36.47
CA SER A 188 20.30 21.35 -35.57
C SER A 188 20.71 22.71 -36.18
N LYS A 189 20.80 22.83 -37.53
CA LYS A 189 21.14 24.08 -38.24
C LYS A 189 19.91 24.95 -38.56
N ASP A 190 18.72 24.39 -38.47
CA ASP A 190 17.48 25.08 -38.81
C ASP A 190 16.94 25.83 -37.59
N SER A 191 17.42 27.07 -37.42
CA SER A 191 17.09 27.90 -36.26
C SER A 191 15.60 28.24 -36.17
N GLU A 192 14.89 28.38 -37.30
CA GLU A 192 13.47 28.73 -37.31
C GLU A 192 12.62 27.59 -36.75
N THR A 193 12.82 26.35 -37.23
CA THR A 193 12.02 25.22 -36.74
C THR A 193 12.37 24.83 -35.31
N ILE A 194 13.61 25.05 -34.88
CA ILE A 194 14.05 24.88 -33.48
C ILE A 194 13.38 25.94 -32.59
N MET A 195 13.32 27.20 -33.02
CA MET A 195 12.64 28.26 -32.28
C MET A 195 11.14 27.94 -32.14
N MET A 196 10.50 27.47 -33.21
CA MET A 196 9.11 27.02 -33.16
C MET A 196 8.92 25.82 -32.22
N GLN A 197 9.85 24.86 -32.19
CA GLN A 197 9.85 23.78 -31.20
C GLN A 197 9.88 24.33 -29.77
N GLN A 198 10.69 25.35 -29.45
CA GLN A 198 10.74 25.91 -28.10
C GLN A 198 9.42 26.59 -27.70
N TRP A 199 8.75 27.26 -28.64
CA TRP A 199 7.40 27.79 -28.41
C TRP A 199 6.37 26.70 -28.16
N LEU A 200 6.41 25.61 -28.92
CA LEU A 200 5.56 24.44 -28.71
C LEU A 200 5.87 23.75 -27.38
N ASN A 201 7.13 23.70 -26.94
CA ASN A 201 7.49 23.17 -25.64
C ASN A 201 6.94 24.05 -24.51
N LEU A 202 6.98 25.37 -24.66
CA LEU A 202 6.37 26.31 -23.71
C LEU A 202 4.85 26.17 -23.67
N LEU A 203 4.19 26.02 -24.82
CA LEU A 203 2.75 25.72 -24.89
C LEU A 203 2.42 24.38 -24.22
N THR A 204 3.23 23.35 -24.48
CA THR A 204 3.11 22.03 -23.86
C THR A 204 3.20 22.17 -22.34
N LEU A 205 4.15 22.96 -21.82
CA LEU A 205 4.30 23.20 -20.39
C LEU A 205 3.02 23.78 -19.75
N PHE A 206 2.39 24.78 -20.35
CA PHE A 206 1.12 25.31 -19.84
C PHE A 206 0.01 24.26 -19.87
N GLY A 207 -0.05 23.48 -20.95
CA GLY A 207 -0.94 22.33 -21.06
C GLY A 207 -0.71 21.29 -19.95
N LEU A 208 0.54 20.96 -19.64
CA LEU A 208 0.89 20.03 -18.57
C LEU A 208 0.49 20.55 -17.19
N ILE A 209 0.65 21.85 -16.93
CA ILE A 209 0.15 22.48 -15.69
C ILE A 209 -1.37 22.30 -15.58
N GLY A 210 -2.12 22.60 -16.66
CA GLY A 210 -3.57 22.40 -16.71
C GLY A 210 -3.96 20.92 -16.50
N LEU A 211 -3.24 20.00 -17.13
CA LEU A 211 -3.45 18.56 -16.97
C LEU A 211 -3.19 18.10 -15.55
N VAL A 212 -2.13 18.57 -14.87
CA VAL A 212 -1.91 18.24 -13.45
C VAL A 212 -3.08 18.69 -12.59
N GLN A 213 -3.69 19.85 -12.86
CA GLN A 213 -4.92 20.27 -12.17
C GLN A 213 -6.09 19.31 -12.43
N PHE A 214 -6.26 18.91 -13.69
CA PHE A 214 -7.30 17.94 -14.07
C PHE A 214 -7.10 16.58 -13.40
N ILE A 215 -5.87 16.07 -13.34
CA ILE A 215 -5.54 14.80 -12.68
C ILE A 215 -5.86 14.88 -11.17
N ILE A 216 -5.51 15.98 -10.50
CA ILE A 216 -5.85 16.18 -9.08
C ILE A 216 -7.36 16.23 -8.87
N TYR A 217 -8.08 16.92 -9.74
CA TYR A 217 -9.55 16.96 -9.69
C TYR A 217 -10.14 15.55 -9.85
N SER A 218 -9.71 14.81 -10.88
CA SER A 218 -10.16 13.45 -11.16
C SER A 218 -9.88 12.49 -10.00
N GLN A 219 -8.72 12.64 -9.35
CA GLN A 219 -8.34 11.83 -8.20
C GLN A 219 -9.21 12.14 -6.96
N ARG A 220 -9.53 13.41 -6.70
CA ARG A 220 -10.42 13.81 -5.59
C ARG A 220 -11.85 13.28 -5.78
N GLN A 221 -12.34 13.21 -7.02
CA GLN A 221 -13.64 12.61 -7.31
C GLN A 221 -13.64 11.11 -7.00
N GLN A 222 -12.56 10.40 -7.37
CA GLN A 222 -12.44 8.97 -7.08
C GLN A 222 -12.33 8.68 -5.58
N GLU A 223 -11.61 9.53 -4.84
CA GLU A 223 -11.52 9.44 -3.37
C GLU A 223 -12.91 9.51 -2.74
N LEU A 224 -13.71 10.51 -3.09
CA LEU A 224 -15.09 10.66 -2.58
C LEU A 224 -16.00 9.47 -2.91
N LEU A 225 -15.90 8.92 -4.13
CA LEU A 225 -16.65 7.73 -4.51
C LEU A 225 -16.24 6.50 -3.70
N ASN A 226 -14.95 6.37 -3.39
CA ASN A 226 -14.43 5.26 -2.60
C ASN A 226 -14.82 5.40 -1.13
N ASP A 227 -14.76 6.60 -0.56
CA ASP A 227 -15.10 6.89 0.84
C ASP A 227 -16.58 6.61 1.11
N GLN A 228 -17.48 6.83 0.12
CA GLN A 228 -18.90 6.47 0.24
C GLN A 228 -19.16 4.95 0.28
N ILE A 229 -18.24 4.15 -0.26
CA ILE A 229 -18.43 2.70 -0.40
C ILE A 229 -17.77 1.94 0.76
N TYR A 230 -16.67 2.48 1.31
CA TYR A 230 -15.83 1.78 2.28
C TYR A 230 -15.71 2.58 3.57
N VAL A 231 -16.27 2.03 4.65
CA VAL A 231 -16.13 2.54 6.02
C VAL A 231 -15.00 1.79 6.72
N SER A 232 -14.04 2.52 7.28
CA SER A 232 -12.86 1.96 7.92
C SER A 232 -12.77 2.26 9.42
N PRO A 233 -11.95 1.52 10.19
CA PRO A 233 -11.65 1.88 11.57
C PRO A 233 -11.01 3.26 11.69
N GLY A 234 -10.19 3.67 10.70
CA GLY A 234 -9.52 4.98 10.68
C GLY A 234 -10.48 6.17 10.61
N ASP A 235 -11.71 5.98 10.14
CA ASP A 235 -12.73 7.02 10.08
C ASP A 235 -13.22 7.43 11.49
N TYR A 236 -13.09 6.55 12.48
CA TYR A 236 -13.54 6.80 13.85
C TYR A 236 -12.40 7.13 14.81
N THR A 237 -11.13 6.97 14.39
CA THR A 237 -9.99 6.94 15.31
C THR A 237 -9.01 8.10 15.10
N VAL A 238 -8.53 8.64 16.21
CA VAL A 238 -7.41 9.60 16.27
C VAL A 238 -6.20 8.98 16.96
N MET A 239 -5.01 9.38 16.51
CA MET A 239 -3.74 9.05 17.14
C MET A 239 -3.30 10.22 18.01
N ILE A 240 -3.17 9.96 19.32
CA ILE A 240 -2.71 10.93 20.32
C ILE A 240 -1.27 10.56 20.69
N ASN A 241 -0.35 11.48 20.44
CA ASN A 241 1.07 11.35 20.76
C ASN A 241 1.47 12.28 21.91
N ASN A 242 2.66 12.04 22.45
CA ASN A 242 3.28 12.81 23.54
C ASN A 242 2.53 12.72 24.88
N ILE A 243 1.90 11.58 25.14
CA ILE A 243 1.31 11.27 26.44
C ILE A 243 2.46 11.04 27.45
N PRO A 244 2.44 11.69 28.62
CA PRO A 244 3.51 11.54 29.60
C PRO A 244 3.65 10.09 30.09
N VAL A 245 4.83 9.51 29.86
CA VAL A 245 5.23 8.18 30.36
C VAL A 245 5.74 8.25 31.81
N HIS A 246 6.41 9.37 32.15
CA HIS A 246 6.86 9.71 33.49
C HIS A 246 6.29 11.08 33.87
N SER A 247 5.71 11.20 35.07
CA SER A 247 5.41 12.52 35.65
C SER A 247 6.52 12.89 36.60
N ASP A 248 7.43 13.76 36.17
CA ASP A 248 8.60 14.14 36.98
C ASP A 248 8.23 14.91 38.27
N ASN A 249 6.98 15.36 38.44
CA ASN A 249 6.55 16.20 39.57
C ASN A 249 5.15 15.89 40.11
N ILE A 250 4.59 14.71 39.84
CA ILE A 250 3.35 14.27 40.47
C ILE A 250 3.69 12.99 41.21
N THR A 251 3.56 13.03 42.54
CA THR A 251 3.27 11.85 43.36
C THR A 251 2.04 11.21 42.73
N ILE A 252 2.25 10.35 41.73
CA ILE A 252 1.24 9.45 41.21
C ILE A 252 0.92 8.58 42.41
N SER A 253 -0.15 8.94 43.11
CA SER A 253 -0.89 8.00 43.92
C SER A 253 -1.06 6.75 43.08
N GLN A 254 -0.67 5.64 43.68
CA GLN A 254 -0.59 4.30 43.10
C GLN A 254 -1.82 3.99 42.20
N ASN A 255 -1.57 3.39 41.03
CA ASN A 255 -2.57 2.80 40.12
C ASN A 255 -3.51 3.73 39.31
N ILE A 256 -3.02 4.83 38.72
CA ILE A 256 -3.81 5.54 37.70
C ILE A 256 -3.83 4.73 36.40
N ASP A 257 -5.03 4.33 35.97
CA ASP A 257 -5.30 3.61 34.73
C ASP A 257 -5.33 4.61 33.56
N VAL A 258 -4.29 4.58 32.71
CA VAL A 258 -4.02 5.63 31.69
C VAL A 258 -5.16 5.75 30.69
N ASP A 259 -5.82 4.65 30.35
CA ASP A 259 -6.95 4.62 29.44
C ASP A 259 -8.17 5.35 30.04
N SER A 260 -8.52 5.08 31.30
CA SER A 260 -9.67 5.67 31.98
C SER A 260 -9.48 7.17 32.21
N ASP A 261 -8.26 7.58 32.56
CA ASP A 261 -7.91 8.97 32.79
C ASP A 261 -7.94 9.76 31.47
N LEU A 262 -7.35 9.20 30.40
CA LEU A 262 -7.40 9.80 29.07
C LEU A 262 -8.83 9.88 28.53
N LYS A 263 -9.65 8.85 28.79
CA LYS A 263 -11.08 8.87 28.47
C LYS A 263 -11.79 10.01 29.17
N SER A 264 -11.59 10.14 30.49
CA SER A 264 -12.22 11.19 31.30
C SER A 264 -11.80 12.60 30.84
N PHE A 265 -10.54 12.77 30.42
CA PHE A 265 -10.03 14.01 29.87
C PHE A 265 -10.72 14.38 28.54
N LEU A 266 -10.84 13.42 27.62
CA LEU A 266 -11.43 13.65 26.29
C LEU A 266 -12.94 13.81 26.33
N GLU A 267 -13.63 13.14 27.26
CA GLU A 267 -15.08 13.26 27.44
C GLU A 267 -15.46 14.50 28.27
N ASN A 268 -14.50 15.23 28.85
CA ASN A 268 -14.79 16.44 29.62
C ASN A 268 -15.04 17.67 28.71
N PRO A 269 -16.28 18.15 28.60
CA PRO A 269 -16.61 19.25 27.70
C PRO A 269 -15.95 20.58 28.11
N GLN A 270 -15.60 20.76 29.39
CA GLN A 270 -14.94 21.99 29.87
C GLN A 270 -13.50 22.11 29.37
N LEU A 271 -12.81 20.99 29.15
CA LEU A 271 -11.42 20.97 28.71
C LEU A 271 -11.32 21.01 27.18
N ILE A 272 -12.17 20.23 26.51
CA ILE A 272 -12.16 20.08 25.05
C ILE A 272 -13.00 21.17 24.36
N GLY A 273 -14.13 21.55 24.95
CA GLY A 273 -15.08 22.52 24.40
C GLY A 273 -16.30 21.89 23.72
N THR A 274 -16.35 20.56 23.57
CA THR A 274 -17.42 19.82 22.88
C THR A 274 -17.70 18.49 23.56
N GLU A 275 -18.93 17.96 23.39
CA GLU A 275 -19.33 16.67 23.96
C GLU A 275 -18.86 15.52 23.07
N LEU A 276 -17.72 14.93 23.44
CA LEU A 276 -17.19 13.75 22.77
C LEU A 276 -17.54 12.49 23.55
N LYS A 277 -17.84 11.40 22.83
CA LYS A 277 -18.05 10.07 23.42
C LYS A 277 -17.01 9.10 22.89
N VAL A 278 -16.14 8.64 23.78
CA VAL A 278 -15.06 7.73 23.44
C VAL A 278 -15.60 6.29 23.44
N ALA A 279 -15.52 5.63 22.29
CA ALA A 279 -15.90 4.23 22.14
C ALA A 279 -14.82 3.30 22.67
N LYS A 280 -13.55 3.55 22.33
CA LYS A 280 -12.43 2.66 22.71
C LYS A 280 -11.09 3.38 22.71
N ILE A 281 -10.18 2.97 23.60
CA ILE A 281 -8.79 3.43 23.65
C ILE A 281 -7.87 2.22 23.51
N ASN A 282 -6.89 2.31 22.62
CA ASN A 282 -5.87 1.29 22.41
C ASN A 282 -4.49 1.91 22.68
N LEU A 283 -3.81 1.40 23.72
CA LEU A 283 -2.50 1.88 24.16
C LEU A 283 -1.39 1.22 23.35
N CYS A 284 -0.37 2.00 22.99
CA CYS A 284 0.79 1.51 22.25
C CYS A 284 1.95 1.17 23.19
N TYR A 285 2.49 -0.03 23.03
CA TYR A 285 3.56 -0.57 23.88
C TYR A 285 4.88 -0.76 23.15
N ASN A 286 5.98 -0.76 23.90
CA ASN A 286 7.30 -1.17 23.45
C ASN A 286 7.33 -2.69 23.36
N LEU A 287 7.35 -3.20 22.13
CA LEU A 287 7.25 -4.63 21.88
C LEU A 287 8.61 -5.35 21.90
N SER A 288 9.70 -4.67 22.25
CA SER A 288 11.07 -5.21 22.13
C SER A 288 11.25 -6.53 22.88
N GLU A 289 10.75 -6.63 24.13
CA GLU A 289 10.85 -7.85 24.94
C GLU A 289 9.94 -8.97 24.39
N LEU A 290 8.74 -8.63 23.91
CA LEU A 290 7.83 -9.58 23.29
C LEU A 290 8.44 -10.19 22.02
N TYR A 291 9.11 -9.38 21.20
CA TYR A 291 9.81 -9.87 20.02
C TYR A 291 11.02 -10.72 20.37
N GLN A 292 11.78 -10.40 21.42
CA GLN A 292 12.88 -11.26 21.89
C GLN A 292 12.37 -12.66 22.27
N LEU A 293 11.26 -12.75 23.01
CA LEU A 293 10.64 -14.04 23.35
C LEU A 293 10.16 -14.80 22.10
N LYS A 294 9.57 -14.09 21.13
CA LYS A 294 9.12 -14.68 19.86
C LYS A 294 10.30 -15.16 19.00
N ASP A 295 11.43 -14.46 19.02
CA ASP A 295 12.67 -14.87 18.33
C ASP A 295 13.31 -16.08 19.01
N GLU A 296 13.33 -16.12 20.34
CA GLU A 296 13.79 -17.29 21.11
C GLU A 296 12.95 -18.52 20.76
N LYS A 297 11.62 -18.39 20.76
CA LYS A 297 10.70 -19.44 20.31
C LYS A 297 11.04 -19.93 18.90
N GLN A 298 11.27 -19.03 17.95
CA GLN A 298 11.61 -19.41 16.58
C GLN A 298 12.94 -20.16 16.49
N LYS A 299 13.94 -19.84 17.32
CA LYS A 299 15.21 -20.60 17.38
C LYS A 299 14.95 -22.04 17.82
N ILE A 300 14.14 -22.22 18.87
CA ILE A 300 13.77 -23.55 19.40
C ILE A 300 12.97 -24.36 18.37
N VAL A 301 12.03 -23.72 17.67
CA VAL A 301 11.30 -24.36 16.57
C VAL A 301 12.25 -24.81 15.45
N LYS A 302 13.22 -23.97 15.05
CA LYS A 302 14.23 -24.36 14.04
C LYS A 302 15.11 -25.51 14.51
N GLU A 303 15.49 -25.56 15.78
CA GLU A 303 16.20 -26.69 16.37
C GLU A 303 15.37 -27.98 16.29
N LYS A 304 14.08 -27.92 16.69
CA LYS A 304 13.13 -29.03 16.55
C LYS A 304 13.03 -29.50 15.09
N GLN A 305 12.95 -28.58 14.14
CA GLN A 305 12.91 -28.91 12.72
C GLN A 305 14.19 -29.59 12.23
N ASN A 306 15.36 -29.17 12.72
CA ASN A 306 16.63 -29.79 12.35
C ASN A 306 16.75 -31.21 12.89
N ILE A 307 16.31 -31.45 14.13
CA ILE A 307 16.26 -32.78 14.75
C ILE A 307 15.35 -33.71 13.93
N LEU A 308 14.14 -33.25 13.61
CA LEU A 308 13.18 -34.02 12.81
C LEU A 308 13.71 -34.32 11.39
N LYS A 309 14.38 -33.36 10.75
CA LYS A 309 15.03 -33.59 9.43
C LYS A 309 16.14 -34.63 9.50
N GLN A 310 16.93 -34.66 10.58
CA GLN A 310 17.97 -35.67 10.77
C GLN A 310 17.37 -37.06 10.99
N GLN A 311 16.32 -37.17 11.81
CA GLN A 311 15.60 -38.42 12.06
C GLN A 311 15.00 -39.01 10.77
N ILE A 312 14.34 -38.18 9.95
CA ILE A 312 13.78 -38.60 8.65
C ILE A 312 14.86 -39.10 7.68
N LYS A 313 16.07 -38.49 7.69
CA LYS A 313 17.20 -38.93 6.85
C LYS A 313 17.77 -40.27 7.29
N GLN A 314 17.79 -40.54 8.59
CA GLN A 314 18.41 -41.74 9.16
C GLN A 314 17.50 -42.96 9.16
N GLN A 315 16.23 -42.85 8.73
CA GLN A 315 15.20 -43.92 8.76
C GLN A 315 15.00 -44.59 10.15
N ASN A 316 15.61 -44.05 11.21
CA ASN A 316 15.53 -44.58 12.56
C ASN A 316 14.32 -43.99 13.30
N PHE A 317 13.46 -44.87 13.80
CA PHE A 317 12.36 -44.53 14.69
C PHE A 317 12.90 -44.10 16.07
N TYR A 318 12.66 -42.82 16.39
CA TYR A 318 12.61 -42.11 17.69
C TYR A 318 13.82 -42.11 18.64
N ASN A 319 14.36 -40.90 18.84
CA ASN A 319 14.64 -40.42 20.20
C ASN A 319 13.49 -39.45 20.57
N LEU A 320 12.35 -40.01 21.00
CA LEU A 320 11.12 -39.25 21.28
C LEU A 320 11.38 -38.18 22.36
N SER A 321 12.28 -38.50 23.30
CA SER A 321 12.71 -37.66 24.42
C SER A 321 13.26 -36.30 24.00
N THR A 322 13.98 -36.21 22.89
CA THR A 322 14.59 -34.94 22.43
C THR A 322 13.56 -34.03 21.77
N VAL A 323 12.57 -34.61 21.07
CA VAL A 323 11.46 -33.85 20.48
C VAL A 323 10.52 -33.37 21.57
N THR A 324 10.16 -34.24 22.53
CA THR A 324 9.31 -33.86 23.67
C THR A 324 9.96 -32.78 24.53
N PHE A 325 11.28 -32.82 24.74
CA PHE A 325 12.01 -31.78 25.44
C PHE A 325 11.92 -30.41 24.74
N GLN A 326 11.99 -30.37 23.41
CA GLN A 326 11.80 -29.13 22.67
C GLN A 326 10.34 -28.65 22.72
N ASP A 327 9.37 -29.56 22.71
CA ASP A 327 7.95 -29.22 22.88
C ASP A 327 7.66 -28.62 24.26
N GLU A 328 8.28 -29.15 25.31
CA GLU A 328 8.20 -28.57 26.66
C GLU A 328 8.79 -27.16 26.71
N LYS A 329 9.94 -26.92 26.07
CA LYS A 329 10.52 -25.57 25.96
C LYS A 329 9.62 -24.61 25.19
N ILE A 330 9.04 -25.04 24.07
CA ILE A 330 8.09 -24.23 23.30
C ILE A 330 6.88 -23.87 24.17
N LYS A 331 6.36 -24.83 24.95
CA LYS A 331 5.26 -24.61 25.88
C LYS A 331 5.61 -23.61 26.98
N GLN A 332 6.81 -23.71 27.57
CA GLN A 332 7.29 -22.76 28.58
C GLN A 332 7.41 -21.34 28.02
N ILE A 333 7.98 -21.18 26.82
CA ILE A 333 8.08 -19.86 26.19
C ILE A 333 6.70 -19.31 25.81
N ASN A 334 5.79 -20.15 25.31
CA ASN A 334 4.41 -19.75 25.02
C ASN A 334 3.71 -19.23 26.27
N GLN A 335 3.90 -19.88 27.43
CA GLN A 335 3.37 -19.38 28.70
C GLN A 335 3.96 -18.03 29.09
N LYS A 336 5.27 -17.81 28.90
CA LYS A 336 5.90 -16.50 29.13
C LYS A 336 5.33 -15.41 28.21
N ILE A 337 5.14 -15.73 26.93
CA ILE A 337 4.53 -14.84 25.94
C ILE A 337 3.10 -14.50 26.37
N GLU A 338 2.30 -15.49 26.75
CA GLU A 338 0.91 -15.32 27.19
C GLU A 338 0.82 -14.43 28.44
N GLN A 339 1.65 -14.68 29.45
CA GLN A 339 1.72 -13.85 30.65
C GLN A 339 2.10 -12.40 30.33
N PHE A 340 3.00 -12.19 29.36
CA PHE A 340 3.43 -10.86 28.96
C PHE A 340 2.35 -10.13 28.14
N GLU A 341 1.67 -10.82 27.23
CA GLU A 341 0.53 -10.29 26.47
C GLU A 341 -0.65 -9.96 27.40
N GLN A 342 -0.92 -10.77 28.43
CA GLN A 342 -1.94 -10.47 29.45
C GLN A 342 -1.62 -9.20 30.23
N LYS A 343 -0.37 -9.02 30.69
CA LYS A 343 0.05 -7.79 31.38
C LYS A 343 -0.10 -6.55 30.49
N MET A 344 0.19 -6.67 29.19
CA MET A 344 -0.07 -5.58 28.25
C MET A 344 -1.56 -5.30 28.07
N ALA A 345 -2.38 -6.34 27.94
CA ALA A 345 -3.82 -6.19 27.77
C ALA A 345 -4.52 -5.58 28.99
N GLU A 346 -4.04 -5.88 30.19
CA GLU A 346 -4.52 -5.26 31.43
C GLU A 346 -4.12 -3.78 31.53
N GLY A 347 -2.99 -3.39 30.93
CA GLY A 347 -2.55 -1.99 30.89
C GLY A 347 -2.24 -1.35 32.24
N LYS A 348 -2.05 -2.16 33.29
CA LYS A 348 -1.95 -1.72 34.68
C LYS A 348 -0.55 -1.91 35.27
N GLY A 349 -0.28 -1.13 36.32
CA GLY A 349 0.96 -1.19 37.09
C GLY A 349 1.97 -0.12 36.68
N PHE A 350 2.41 0.67 37.65
CA PHE A 350 3.29 1.82 37.42
C PHE A 350 4.64 1.42 36.80
N GLU A 351 5.30 0.39 37.35
CA GLU A 351 6.59 -0.08 36.85
C GLU A 351 6.49 -0.64 35.42
N PHE A 352 5.42 -1.39 35.15
CA PHE A 352 5.18 -1.94 33.82
C PHE A 352 4.90 -0.83 32.80
N MET A 353 3.98 0.08 33.12
CA MET A 353 3.60 1.18 32.23
C MET A 353 4.76 2.15 32.00
N SER A 354 5.54 2.49 33.04
CA SER A 354 6.69 3.38 32.89
C SER A 354 7.78 2.81 31.96
N LYS A 355 7.91 1.49 31.89
CA LYS A 355 8.88 0.82 31.03
C LYS A 355 8.36 0.53 29.62
N GLN A 356 7.09 0.11 29.49
CA GLN A 356 6.55 -0.41 28.24
C GLN A 356 5.65 0.57 27.48
N PHE A 357 5.05 1.57 28.12
CA PHE A 357 4.17 2.50 27.41
C PHE A 357 4.99 3.50 26.59
N VAL A 358 4.66 3.66 25.30
CA VAL A 358 5.42 4.52 24.38
C VAL A 358 4.99 6.00 24.47
N GLY A 359 3.89 6.30 25.16
CA GLY A 359 3.31 7.65 25.17
C GLY A 359 2.40 7.94 23.97
N ILE A 360 1.84 6.89 23.36
CA ILE A 360 0.97 6.95 22.19
C ILE A 360 -0.30 6.14 22.45
N ALA A 361 -1.46 6.71 22.13
CA ALA A 361 -2.75 6.03 22.21
C ALA A 361 -3.59 6.27 20.95
N LEU A 362 -4.36 5.27 20.55
CA LEU A 362 -5.34 5.33 19.46
C LEU A 362 -6.73 5.38 20.08
N VAL A 363 -7.45 6.47 19.86
CA VAL A 363 -8.75 6.72 20.49
C VAL A 363 -9.84 6.73 19.43
N SER A 364 -10.79 5.80 19.56
CA SER A 364 -11.93 5.64 18.66
C SER A 364 -13.17 6.29 19.26
N PHE A 365 -13.88 7.10 18.49
CA PHE A 365 -15.10 7.79 18.89
C PHE A 365 -16.34 7.04 18.41
N GLN A 366 -17.51 7.40 18.94
CA GLN A 366 -18.76 6.76 18.55
C GLN A 366 -19.21 7.12 17.13
N THR A 367 -18.87 8.31 16.64
CA THR A 367 -19.21 8.76 15.28
C THR A 367 -18.02 9.41 14.59
N GLU A 368 -17.98 9.35 13.25
CA GLU A 368 -16.95 10.02 12.44
C GLU A 368 -16.97 11.55 12.65
N SER A 369 -18.16 12.13 12.82
CA SER A 369 -18.33 13.57 13.07
C SER A 369 -17.60 14.04 14.34
N GLN A 370 -17.66 13.28 15.43
CA GLN A 370 -16.96 13.61 16.68
C GLN A 370 -15.45 13.58 16.53
N LYS A 371 -14.94 12.61 15.77
CA LYS A 371 -13.52 12.53 15.42
C LYS A 371 -13.08 13.75 14.60
N GLU A 372 -13.86 14.14 13.59
CA GLU A 372 -13.56 15.30 12.73
C GLU A 372 -13.58 16.61 13.52
N GLU A 373 -14.54 16.78 14.43
CA GLU A 373 -14.62 17.93 15.32
C GLU A 373 -13.37 18.07 16.20
N LEU A 374 -12.92 16.97 16.83
CA LEU A 374 -11.69 16.98 17.62
C LEU A 374 -10.45 17.33 16.77
N LEU A 375 -10.34 16.80 15.55
CA LEU A 375 -9.24 17.13 14.66
C LEU A 375 -9.23 18.60 14.24
N GLN A 376 -10.40 19.19 14.02
CA GLN A 376 -10.52 20.63 13.72
C GLN A 376 -10.11 21.49 14.92
N LEU A 377 -10.55 21.12 16.13
CA LEU A 377 -10.13 21.81 17.36
C LEU A 377 -8.63 21.69 17.60
N ALA A 378 -8.03 20.52 17.35
CA ALA A 378 -6.60 20.29 17.49
C ALA A 378 -5.74 21.15 16.54
N GLN A 379 -6.29 21.57 15.40
CA GLN A 379 -5.61 22.52 14.50
C GLN A 379 -5.64 23.95 15.02
N GLN A 380 -6.62 24.30 15.86
CA GLN A 380 -6.83 25.65 16.38
C GLN A 380 -6.20 25.86 17.76
N LYS A 381 -6.17 24.81 18.59
CA LYS A 381 -5.74 24.86 19.99
C LYS A 381 -4.87 23.65 20.34
N GLN A 382 -3.87 23.88 21.19
CA GLN A 382 -3.11 22.79 21.81
C GLN A 382 -3.78 22.32 23.10
N PHE A 383 -3.86 21.00 23.29
CA PHE A 383 -4.45 20.40 24.48
C PHE A 383 -3.36 20.09 25.50
N LEU A 384 -3.46 20.71 26.68
CA LEU A 384 -2.57 20.45 27.80
C LEU A 384 -3.10 19.28 28.62
N TYR A 385 -2.32 18.20 28.70
CA TYR A 385 -2.61 17.01 29.49
C TYR A 385 -1.41 16.71 30.38
N LYS A 386 -1.61 16.78 31.70
CA LYS A 386 -0.56 16.55 32.73
C LYS A 386 0.76 17.27 32.40
N ASN A 387 0.69 18.58 32.17
CA ASN A 387 1.83 19.45 31.85
C ASN A 387 2.55 19.16 30.52
N LYS A 388 1.98 18.32 29.65
CA LYS A 388 2.47 18.12 28.28
C LYS A 388 1.40 18.46 27.26
N TYR A 389 1.84 19.04 26.14
CA TYR A 389 0.97 19.28 25.02
C TYR A 389 0.81 18.00 24.20
N LEU A 390 -0.45 17.58 24.02
CA LEU A 390 -0.79 16.44 23.19
C LEU A 390 -0.67 16.80 21.72
N GLU A 391 -0.09 15.88 20.95
CA GLU A 391 -0.08 15.93 19.49
C GLU A 391 -1.19 15.02 18.97
N ILE A 392 -2.32 15.60 18.54
CA ILE A 392 -3.47 14.86 18.01
C ILE A 392 -3.43 14.87 16.48
N SER A 393 -3.55 13.69 15.87
CA SER A 393 -3.55 13.51 14.43
C SER A 393 -4.55 12.42 14.01
N GLN A 394 -4.92 12.37 12.73
CA GLN A 394 -5.74 11.27 12.21
C GLN A 394 -4.99 9.95 12.35
N ALA A 395 -5.66 8.91 12.85
CA ALA A 395 -5.04 7.60 12.95
C ALA A 395 -4.87 6.99 11.56
N PRO A 396 -3.72 6.36 11.25
CA PRO A 396 -3.59 5.51 10.07
C PRO A 396 -4.45 4.26 10.22
N GLU A 397 -4.74 3.56 9.13
CA GLU A 397 -5.44 2.27 9.19
C GLU A 397 -4.72 1.27 10.11
N PRO A 398 -5.43 0.36 10.81
CA PRO A 398 -4.80 -0.60 11.72
C PRO A 398 -3.69 -1.44 11.08
N THR A 399 -3.89 -1.88 9.83
CA THR A 399 -2.91 -2.67 9.07
C THR A 399 -1.71 -1.87 8.59
N GLU A 400 -1.79 -0.53 8.66
CA GLU A 400 -0.70 0.35 8.25
C GLU A 400 0.28 0.64 9.41
N ILE A 401 -0.04 0.32 10.66
CA ILE A 401 0.84 0.64 11.79
C ILE A 401 1.97 -0.40 11.91
N PHE A 402 3.22 0.06 11.90
CA PHE A 402 4.38 -0.73 12.32
C PHE A 402 4.58 -0.58 13.82
N TRP A 403 3.87 -1.41 14.58
CA TRP A 403 3.85 -1.36 16.05
C TRP A 403 5.25 -1.45 16.67
N GLU A 404 6.14 -2.25 16.08
CA GLU A 404 7.54 -2.42 16.48
C GLU A 404 8.38 -1.14 16.35
N ASN A 405 7.98 -0.21 15.48
CA ASN A 405 8.76 0.97 15.15
C ASN A 405 8.31 2.23 15.91
N LEU A 406 7.23 2.15 16.70
CA LEU A 406 6.67 3.27 17.44
C LEU A 406 7.66 3.84 18.49
N ASN A 407 8.51 3.00 19.08
CA ASN A 407 9.49 3.39 20.09
C ASN A 407 10.76 4.08 19.51
N VAL A 408 10.91 4.16 18.19
CA VAL A 408 12.14 4.71 17.59
C VAL A 408 12.11 6.24 17.56
N SER A 409 13.13 6.87 18.16
CA SER A 409 13.27 8.33 18.20
C SER A 409 13.50 8.98 16.82
N LYS A 410 13.06 10.23 16.65
CA LYS A 410 13.17 10.99 15.39
C LYS A 410 14.64 11.15 14.93
N LEU A 411 15.58 11.43 15.84
CA LEU A 411 17.01 11.60 15.52
C LEU A 411 17.65 10.32 14.98
N ASN A 412 17.38 9.18 15.63
CA ASN A 412 17.89 7.88 15.18
C ASN A 412 17.40 7.55 13.75
N ARG A 413 16.17 7.95 13.40
CA ARG A 413 15.65 7.78 12.04
C ARG A 413 16.41 8.63 11.02
N ILE A 414 16.73 9.88 11.33
CA ILE A 414 17.47 10.78 10.43
C ILE A 414 18.87 10.22 10.14
N ILE A 415 19.60 9.77 11.16
CA ILE A 415 20.94 9.17 10.98
C ILE A 415 20.86 7.93 10.09
N ARG A 416 19.87 7.06 10.34
CA ARG A 416 19.64 5.85 9.52
C ARG A 416 19.33 6.19 8.06
N ILE A 417 18.58 7.27 7.82
CA ILE A 417 18.28 7.76 6.47
C ILE A 417 19.57 8.22 5.77
N ALA A 418 20.42 8.99 6.44
CA ALA A 418 21.66 9.49 5.85
C ALA A 418 22.61 8.33 5.47
N VAL A 419 22.79 7.36 6.37
CA VAL A 419 23.60 6.15 6.11
C VAL A 419 23.05 5.37 4.93
N ALA A 420 21.73 5.16 4.88
CA ALA A 420 21.09 4.45 3.78
C ALA A 420 21.33 5.16 2.43
N ILE A 421 21.19 6.49 2.37
CA ILE A 421 21.44 7.26 1.13
C ILE A 421 22.90 7.12 0.70
N LEU A 422 23.85 7.19 1.64
CA LEU A 422 25.28 7.04 1.33
C LEU A 422 25.59 5.66 0.75
N LEU A 423 25.04 4.59 1.34
CA LEU A 423 25.16 3.23 0.81
C LEU A 423 24.54 3.09 -0.60
N GLY A 424 23.38 3.72 -0.83
CA GLY A 424 22.75 3.75 -2.15
C GLY A 424 23.59 4.47 -3.21
N LEU A 425 24.21 5.59 -2.85
CA LEU A 425 25.13 6.32 -3.74
C LEU A 425 26.40 5.51 -4.05
N ALA A 426 26.98 4.85 -3.05
CA ALA A 426 28.12 3.97 -3.24
C ALA A 426 27.79 2.81 -4.21
N PHE A 427 26.60 2.23 -4.09
CA PHE A 427 26.13 1.19 -5.01
C PHE A 427 25.97 1.72 -6.45
N LEU A 428 25.39 2.90 -6.63
CA LEU A 428 25.28 3.53 -7.96
C LEU A 428 26.64 3.84 -8.58
N ALA A 429 27.62 4.27 -7.78
CA ALA A 429 28.98 4.51 -8.23
C ALA A 429 29.68 3.22 -8.68
N LEU A 430 29.45 2.09 -7.99
CA LEU A 430 29.95 0.79 -8.46
C LEU A 430 29.30 0.39 -9.78
N GLY A 431 27.99 0.59 -9.92
CA GLY A 431 27.27 0.34 -11.18
C GLY A 431 27.78 1.20 -12.35
N SER A 432 28.10 2.47 -12.10
CA SER A 432 28.59 3.39 -13.13
C SER A 432 29.97 3.01 -13.66
N ILE A 433 30.84 2.38 -12.86
CA ILE A 433 32.15 1.86 -13.31
C ILE A 433 31.97 0.77 -14.39
N PHE A 434 31.02 -0.14 -14.20
CA PHE A 434 30.74 -1.18 -15.20
C PHE A 434 30.15 -0.58 -16.49
N ILE A 435 29.25 0.40 -16.36
CA ILE A 435 28.70 1.12 -17.51
C ILE A 435 29.81 1.88 -18.25
N TYR A 436 30.73 2.53 -17.52
CA TYR A 436 31.90 3.21 -18.07
C TYR A 436 32.76 2.25 -18.90
N TYR A 437 33.10 1.08 -18.36
CA TYR A 437 33.91 0.09 -19.09
C TYR A 437 33.26 -0.34 -20.41
N LEU A 438 31.96 -0.64 -20.41
CA LEU A 438 31.24 -1.02 -21.63
C LEU A 438 31.15 0.14 -22.64
N CYS A 439 30.87 1.35 -22.16
CA CYS A 439 30.85 2.56 -22.99
C CYS A 439 32.22 2.85 -23.62
N GLN A 440 33.32 2.65 -22.89
CA GLN A 440 34.68 2.81 -23.39
C GLN A 440 35.00 1.73 -24.44
N LYS A 441 34.64 0.47 -24.20
CA LYS A 441 34.82 -0.61 -25.17
C LYS A 441 34.04 -0.35 -26.46
N GLN A 442 32.82 0.16 -26.34
CA GLN A 442 32.01 0.57 -27.49
C GLN A 442 32.70 1.68 -28.29
N LEU A 443 33.21 2.72 -27.62
CA LEU A 443 33.89 3.83 -28.27
C LEU A 443 35.18 3.38 -28.96
N ASN A 444 36.03 2.62 -28.27
CA ASN A 444 37.28 2.11 -28.83
C ASN A 444 37.03 1.22 -30.07
N TYR A 445 35.96 0.41 -30.04
CA TYR A 445 35.58 -0.39 -31.20
C TYR A 445 35.18 0.47 -32.40
N VAL A 446 34.41 1.53 -32.18
CA VAL A 446 34.03 2.47 -33.24
C VAL A 446 35.23 3.25 -33.77
N ASN A 447 36.12 3.73 -32.90
CA ASN A 447 37.30 4.51 -33.31
C ASN A 447 38.31 3.69 -34.11
N ASN A 448 38.41 2.38 -33.84
CA ASN A 448 39.28 1.47 -34.59
C ASN A 448 38.75 1.13 -36.00
N LEU A 449 37.50 1.47 -36.30
CA LEU A 449 36.90 1.22 -37.61
C LEU A 449 36.94 2.51 -38.43
N HIS A 450 37.78 2.55 -39.46
CA HIS A 450 37.82 3.66 -40.40
C HIS A 450 36.46 3.84 -41.11
N ASP A 451 35.83 2.74 -41.53
CA ASP A 451 34.49 2.74 -42.13
C ASP A 451 33.60 1.56 -41.70
N VAL A 452 32.50 1.85 -41.01
CA VAL A 452 31.46 0.87 -40.61
C VAL A 452 30.51 0.64 -41.79
N THR A 453 30.98 -0.08 -42.80
CA THR A 453 30.16 -0.42 -43.98
C THR A 453 29.43 -1.74 -43.79
N SER A 454 30.05 -2.69 -43.08
CA SER A 454 29.52 -4.04 -42.97
C SER A 454 28.30 -4.10 -42.04
N PHE A 455 27.35 -4.96 -42.39
CA PHE A 455 26.22 -5.30 -41.51
C PHE A 455 26.71 -5.86 -40.16
N TYR A 456 27.81 -6.61 -40.18
CA TYR A 456 28.41 -7.20 -38.99
C TYR A 456 28.85 -6.16 -37.96
N GLU A 457 29.60 -5.13 -38.36
CA GLU A 457 30.06 -4.09 -37.44
C GLU A 457 28.89 -3.29 -36.84
N LYS A 458 27.86 -2.98 -37.66
CA LYS A 458 26.62 -2.34 -37.19
C LYS A 458 25.90 -3.19 -36.15
N ALA A 459 25.83 -4.51 -36.38
CA ALA A 459 25.25 -5.45 -35.44
C ALA A 459 26.06 -5.52 -34.13
N VAL A 460 27.39 -5.52 -34.20
CA VAL A 460 28.26 -5.52 -32.99
C VAL A 460 28.01 -4.28 -32.14
N ILE A 461 27.97 -3.08 -32.75
CA ILE A 461 27.69 -1.83 -32.02
C ILE A 461 26.32 -1.90 -31.33
N GLN A 462 25.30 -2.38 -32.04
CA GLN A 462 23.94 -2.54 -31.50
C GLN A 462 23.88 -3.56 -30.35
N ILE A 463 24.61 -4.67 -30.47
CA ILE A 463 24.69 -5.69 -29.40
C ILE A 463 25.33 -5.08 -28.15
N ILE A 464 26.40 -4.28 -28.29
CA ILE A 464 27.01 -3.59 -27.16
C ILE A 464 26.03 -2.59 -26.52
N SER A 465 25.28 -1.82 -27.31
CA SER A 465 24.21 -0.93 -26.80
C SER A 465 23.13 -1.69 -26.02
N LEU A 466 22.74 -2.87 -26.51
CA LEU A 466 21.78 -3.74 -25.84
C LEU A 466 22.35 -4.34 -24.55
N LEU A 467 23.63 -4.71 -24.53
CA LEU A 467 24.32 -5.16 -23.32
C LEU A 467 24.39 -4.06 -22.25
N ILE A 468 24.69 -2.82 -22.64
CA ILE A 468 24.64 -1.65 -21.74
C ILE A 468 23.23 -1.49 -21.17
N SER A 469 22.20 -1.57 -22.02
CA SER A 469 20.80 -1.46 -21.60
C SER A 469 20.39 -2.58 -20.64
N CYS A 470 20.83 -3.82 -20.92
CA CYS A 470 20.61 -4.97 -20.06
C CYS A 470 21.30 -4.80 -18.70
N LEU A 471 22.55 -4.33 -18.69
CA LEU A 471 23.28 -4.03 -17.45
C LEU A 471 22.55 -2.96 -16.62
N ILE A 472 22.11 -1.86 -17.23
CA ILE A 472 21.33 -0.82 -16.55
C ILE A 472 20.02 -1.39 -15.98
N SER A 473 19.34 -2.26 -16.72
CA SER A 473 18.14 -2.96 -16.24
C SER A 473 18.44 -3.87 -15.05
N ILE A 474 19.54 -4.62 -15.07
CA ILE A 474 19.99 -5.46 -13.94
C ILE A 474 20.29 -4.60 -12.71
N ILE A 475 21.04 -3.49 -12.87
CA ILE A 475 21.29 -2.54 -11.79
C ILE A 475 19.96 -2.00 -11.24
N ASN A 476 19.00 -1.66 -12.11
CA ASN A 476 17.68 -1.20 -11.70
C ASN A 476 16.89 -2.25 -10.90
N GLN A 477 17.03 -3.55 -11.20
CA GLN A 477 16.43 -4.64 -10.41
C GLN A 477 17.11 -4.80 -9.05
N ILE A 478 18.44 -4.71 -9.00
CA ILE A 478 19.18 -4.75 -7.73
C ILE A 478 18.84 -3.53 -6.86
N LEU A 479 18.63 -2.35 -7.46
CA LEU A 479 18.16 -1.16 -6.76
C LEU A 479 16.82 -1.37 -6.04
N VAL A 480 15.93 -2.21 -6.55
CA VAL A 480 14.67 -2.57 -5.86
C VAL A 480 14.99 -3.23 -4.51
N LEU A 481 15.94 -4.18 -4.51
CA LEU A 481 16.37 -4.89 -3.31
C LEU A 481 17.09 -3.96 -2.33
N VAL A 482 18.04 -3.15 -2.85
CA VAL A 482 18.81 -2.20 -2.04
C VAL A 482 17.90 -1.16 -1.40
N VAL A 483 16.97 -0.58 -2.17
CA VAL A 483 16.00 0.39 -1.64
C VAL A 483 15.07 -0.25 -0.60
N GLY A 484 14.64 -1.50 -0.80
CA GLY A 484 13.88 -2.25 0.22
C GLY A 484 14.62 -2.32 1.55
N ILE A 485 15.88 -2.78 1.52
CA ILE A 485 16.74 -2.84 2.71
C ILE A 485 16.94 -1.43 3.32
N MET A 486 17.15 -0.42 2.48
CA MET A 486 17.33 0.97 2.93
C MET A 486 16.09 1.51 3.64
N VAL A 487 14.88 1.22 3.17
CA VAL A 487 13.64 1.71 3.77
C VAL A 487 13.30 0.91 5.05
N ASP A 488 13.53 -0.40 5.06
CA ASP A 488 13.41 -1.23 6.27
C ASP A 488 14.33 -0.72 7.39
N PHE A 489 15.56 -0.32 7.03
CA PHE A 489 16.53 0.25 7.97
C PHE A 489 16.05 1.55 8.62
N LYS A 490 15.15 2.31 7.98
CA LYS A 490 14.61 3.59 8.50
C LYS A 490 13.64 3.42 9.68
N ARG A 491 13.07 2.23 9.88
CA ARG A 491 12.12 1.93 10.97
C ARG A 491 10.98 2.97 11.03
N LEU A 492 10.25 3.09 9.92
CA LEU A 492 9.10 3.98 9.79
C LEU A 492 7.90 3.45 10.59
N HIS A 493 7.07 4.35 11.12
CA HIS A 493 5.95 4.00 12.01
C HIS A 493 4.67 3.59 11.26
N THR A 494 4.52 4.00 9.99
CA THR A 494 3.42 3.52 9.14
C THR A 494 3.91 2.97 7.81
N ARG A 495 3.12 2.03 7.28
CA ARG A 495 3.25 1.41 5.97
C ARG A 495 2.99 2.39 4.85
N THR A 496 2.07 3.34 5.03
CA THR A 496 1.93 4.47 4.10
C THR A 496 3.25 5.22 3.90
N TYR A 497 3.93 5.62 4.99
CA TYR A 497 5.22 6.31 4.87
C TYR A 497 6.31 5.41 4.29
N TYR A 498 6.29 4.12 4.63
CA TYR A 498 7.19 3.13 4.03
C TYR A 498 7.02 3.03 2.53
N ASN A 499 5.79 2.79 2.07
CA ASN A 499 5.46 2.65 0.66
C ASN A 499 5.76 3.93 -0.13
N LEU A 500 5.50 5.09 0.47
CA LEU A 500 5.86 6.40 -0.10
C LEU A 500 7.38 6.56 -0.22
N ALA A 501 8.13 6.29 0.85
CA ALA A 501 9.58 6.39 0.84
C ALA A 501 10.17 5.43 -0.19
N PHE A 502 9.73 4.18 -0.19
CA PHE A 502 10.15 3.17 -1.16
C PHE A 502 9.90 3.63 -2.60
N ALA A 503 8.67 4.05 -2.92
CA ALA A 503 8.33 4.50 -4.26
C ALA A 503 9.17 5.71 -4.70
N TYR A 504 9.37 6.69 -3.81
CA TYR A 504 10.13 7.91 -4.07
C TYR A 504 11.63 7.63 -4.29
N PHE A 505 12.28 6.92 -3.35
CA PHE A 505 13.71 6.60 -3.46
C PHE A 505 13.98 5.70 -4.65
N LEU A 506 13.14 4.70 -4.90
CA LEU A 506 13.30 3.81 -6.04
C LEU A 506 13.14 4.58 -7.36
N CYS A 507 12.17 5.49 -7.44
CA CYS A 507 11.93 6.27 -8.66
C CYS A 507 13.14 7.15 -8.98
N ILE A 508 13.65 7.88 -7.99
CA ILE A 508 14.80 8.77 -8.17
C ILE A 508 16.08 7.98 -8.46
N ALA A 509 16.33 6.89 -7.74
CA ALA A 509 17.51 6.06 -7.95
C ALA A 509 17.52 5.44 -9.36
N GLN A 510 16.39 4.88 -9.81
CA GLN A 510 16.29 4.30 -11.15
C GLN A 510 16.30 5.36 -12.25
N PHE A 511 15.70 6.54 -12.03
CA PHE A 511 15.81 7.69 -12.94
C PHE A 511 17.26 8.15 -13.07
N GLY A 512 17.97 8.34 -11.96
CA GLY A 512 19.38 8.72 -11.96
C GLY A 512 20.26 7.69 -12.65
N ASN A 513 20.07 6.40 -12.35
CA ASN A 513 20.80 5.30 -12.98
C ASN A 513 20.54 5.17 -14.49
N SER A 514 19.33 5.53 -14.94
CA SER A 514 18.94 5.32 -16.34
C SER A 514 19.16 6.56 -17.22
N ILE A 515 19.38 7.74 -16.65
CA ILE A 515 19.63 9.00 -17.39
C ILE A 515 20.95 9.62 -17.01
N LEU A 516 21.08 10.02 -15.73
CA LEU A 516 22.20 10.82 -15.26
C LEU A 516 23.50 10.04 -15.36
N VAL A 517 23.50 8.76 -14.96
CA VAL A 517 24.70 7.91 -15.02
C VAL A 517 25.20 7.71 -16.46
N PRO A 518 24.38 7.24 -17.43
CA PRO A 518 24.82 7.12 -18.83
C PRO A 518 25.31 8.44 -19.43
N LEU A 519 24.63 9.56 -19.14
CA LEU A 519 25.02 10.88 -19.61
C LEU A 519 26.38 11.31 -19.03
N LEU A 520 26.56 11.22 -17.72
CA LEU A 520 27.82 11.57 -17.04
C LEU A 520 28.98 10.69 -17.51
N VAL A 521 28.75 9.39 -17.65
CA VAL A 521 29.76 8.46 -18.18
C VAL A 521 30.18 8.86 -19.59
N LYS A 522 29.24 9.23 -20.46
CA LYS A 522 29.57 9.66 -21.84
C LYS A 522 30.27 11.01 -21.87
N VAL A 523 29.91 11.95 -20.99
CA VAL A 523 30.65 13.22 -20.82
C VAL A 523 32.09 12.96 -20.39
N MET A 524 32.35 12.01 -19.48
CA MET A 524 33.70 11.68 -19.03
C MET A 524 34.56 10.97 -20.09
N ILE A 525 33.93 10.23 -20.99
CA ILE A 525 34.61 9.44 -22.03
C ILE A 525 34.86 10.28 -23.30
N ASN A 526 34.00 11.26 -23.58
CA ASN A 526 34.02 11.95 -24.85
C ASN A 526 35.17 12.98 -24.95
N GLU A 527 36.02 12.78 -25.95
CA GLU A 527 37.14 13.69 -26.27
C GLU A 527 36.77 14.73 -27.37
N THR A 528 35.54 14.66 -27.90
CA THR A 528 35.07 15.46 -29.05
C THR A 528 33.95 16.43 -28.65
N SER A 529 33.23 17.01 -29.62
CA SER A 529 32.14 17.97 -29.34
C SER A 529 30.95 17.34 -28.58
N TYR A 530 30.14 18.18 -27.93
CA TYR A 530 28.90 17.72 -27.27
C TYR A 530 27.88 17.16 -28.26
N TYR A 531 27.87 17.69 -29.49
CA TYR A 531 27.02 17.22 -30.57
C TYR A 531 27.36 15.77 -30.97
N SER A 532 28.64 15.46 -31.21
CA SER A 532 29.07 14.08 -31.52
C SER A 532 28.82 13.13 -30.34
N MET A 533 28.97 13.58 -29.10
CA MET A 533 28.63 12.78 -27.91
C MET A 533 27.20 12.23 -27.94
N LEU A 534 26.25 13.05 -28.42
CA LEU A 534 24.83 12.71 -28.44
C LEU A 534 24.47 11.84 -29.65
N TYR A 535 24.95 12.21 -30.83
CA TYR A 535 24.43 11.71 -32.11
C TYR A 535 25.37 10.78 -32.89
N ASN A 536 26.60 10.55 -32.43
CA ASN A 536 27.50 9.59 -33.08
C ASN A 536 26.96 8.14 -32.95
N ARG A 537 27.55 7.19 -33.70
CA ARG A 537 27.25 5.75 -33.68
C ARG A 537 27.29 5.14 -32.28
N SER A 538 28.24 5.56 -31.46
CA SER A 538 28.35 5.20 -30.04
C SER A 538 27.78 6.26 -29.10
N GLY A 539 26.92 7.14 -29.60
CA GLY A 539 26.37 8.27 -28.87
C GLY A 539 25.37 7.88 -27.79
N VAL A 540 25.05 8.83 -26.91
CA VAL A 540 24.11 8.64 -25.79
C VAL A 540 22.73 8.21 -26.30
N LEU A 541 22.22 8.82 -27.37
CA LEU A 541 20.84 8.59 -27.82
C LEU A 541 20.62 7.19 -28.39
N MET A 542 21.64 6.60 -29.02
CA MET A 542 21.55 5.23 -29.53
C MET A 542 21.41 4.21 -28.39
N ASN A 543 22.23 4.38 -27.34
CA ASN A 543 22.14 3.57 -26.13
C ASN A 543 20.80 3.82 -25.42
N GLN A 544 20.36 5.08 -25.35
CA GLN A 544 19.10 5.45 -24.71
C GLN A 544 17.87 4.86 -25.41
N ASN A 545 17.86 4.83 -26.75
CA ASN A 545 16.82 4.15 -27.52
C ASN A 545 16.72 2.66 -27.17
N SER A 546 17.86 2.00 -27.00
CA SER A 546 17.93 0.59 -26.58
C SER A 546 17.37 0.40 -25.16
N ILE A 547 17.61 1.35 -24.25
CA ILE A 547 17.02 1.36 -22.90
C ILE A 547 15.49 1.52 -22.96
N PHE A 548 14.97 2.42 -23.79
CA PHE A 548 13.52 2.60 -23.95
C PHE A 548 12.84 1.35 -24.53
N LEU A 549 13.45 0.73 -25.56
CA LEU A 549 12.96 -0.52 -26.13
C LEU A 549 12.91 -1.62 -25.08
N LEU A 550 14.01 -1.82 -24.33
CA LEU A 550 14.05 -2.82 -23.28
C LEU A 550 13.00 -2.54 -22.19
N ASN A 551 12.86 -1.30 -21.73
CA ASN A 551 11.87 -0.93 -20.71
C ASN A 551 10.42 -1.12 -21.18
N THR A 552 10.16 -1.03 -22.49
CA THR A 552 8.81 -1.22 -23.06
C THR A 552 8.42 -2.70 -23.10
N PHE A 553 9.33 -3.57 -23.52
CA PHE A 553 9.04 -4.99 -23.71
C PHE A 553 9.41 -5.88 -22.51
N LEU A 554 10.30 -5.44 -21.62
CA LEU A 554 10.68 -6.19 -20.43
C LEU A 554 9.47 -6.52 -19.54
N PRO A 555 8.52 -5.61 -19.25
CA PRO A 555 7.33 -5.95 -18.48
C PRO A 555 6.50 -7.07 -19.11
N LEU A 556 6.39 -7.09 -20.45
CA LEU A 556 5.69 -8.14 -21.18
C LEU A 556 6.40 -9.49 -21.03
N GLY A 557 7.74 -9.51 -21.18
CA GLY A 557 8.54 -10.70 -20.95
C GLY A 557 8.41 -11.23 -19.51
N MET A 558 8.52 -10.33 -18.52
CA MET A 558 8.38 -10.67 -17.10
C MET A 558 6.96 -11.15 -16.74
N PHE A 559 5.94 -10.64 -17.42
CA PHE A 559 4.56 -11.09 -17.26
C PHE A 559 4.36 -12.54 -17.73
N PHE A 560 4.94 -12.93 -18.88
CA PHE A 560 4.86 -14.30 -19.37
C PHE A 560 5.64 -15.28 -18.49
N VAL A 561 6.83 -14.88 -18.03
CA VAL A 561 7.64 -15.71 -17.11
C VAL A 561 6.97 -15.79 -15.74
N SER A 562 6.44 -14.68 -15.22
CA SER A 562 5.85 -14.58 -13.87
C SER A 562 6.76 -15.22 -12.79
N TYR A 563 8.02 -14.78 -12.73
CA TYR A 563 9.04 -15.44 -11.90
C TYR A 563 8.66 -15.67 -10.43
N PRO A 564 7.94 -14.77 -9.71
CA PRO A 564 7.59 -15.03 -8.31
C PRO A 564 6.62 -16.21 -8.18
N ASN A 565 5.68 -16.33 -9.12
CA ASN A 565 4.73 -17.43 -9.18
C ASN A 565 5.41 -18.75 -9.56
N LEU A 566 6.35 -18.73 -10.50
CA LEU A 566 7.12 -19.93 -10.84
C LEU A 566 7.91 -20.44 -9.63
N ILE A 567 8.58 -19.55 -8.89
CA ILE A 567 9.32 -19.92 -7.68
C ILE A 567 8.36 -20.49 -6.63
N LYS A 568 7.24 -19.81 -6.34
CA LYS A 568 6.26 -20.31 -5.37
C LYS A 568 5.64 -21.63 -5.79
N ASN A 569 5.27 -21.81 -7.05
CA ASN A 569 4.73 -23.07 -7.57
C ASN A 569 5.75 -24.20 -7.53
N PHE A 570 7.02 -23.93 -7.85
CA PHE A 570 8.09 -24.90 -7.73
C PHE A 570 8.27 -25.37 -6.28
N ILE A 571 8.32 -24.44 -5.33
CA ILE A 571 8.42 -24.75 -3.90
C ILE A 571 7.17 -25.53 -3.44
N ARG A 572 5.97 -25.06 -3.80
CA ARG A 572 4.69 -25.71 -3.46
C ARG A 572 4.64 -27.15 -3.97
N ASN A 573 5.00 -27.38 -5.23
CA ASN A 573 5.05 -28.73 -5.82
C ASN A 573 6.09 -29.63 -5.14
N ARG A 574 7.24 -29.08 -4.74
CA ARG A 574 8.27 -29.82 -4.00
C ARG A 574 7.78 -30.24 -2.61
N VAL A 575 7.04 -29.37 -1.93
CA VAL A 575 6.46 -29.66 -0.61
C VAL A 575 5.30 -30.66 -0.73
N LEU A 576 4.44 -30.51 -1.74
CA LEU A 576 3.34 -31.46 -2.02
C LEU A 576 3.83 -32.86 -2.40
N LYS A 577 4.97 -32.99 -3.08
CA LYS A 577 5.58 -34.30 -3.36
C LYS A 577 6.15 -35.00 -2.12
N ASN A 578 6.44 -34.24 -1.05
CA ASN A 578 7.06 -34.74 0.17
C ASN A 578 6.17 -34.48 1.40
N GLN A 579 4.85 -34.63 1.26
CA GLN A 579 3.88 -34.37 2.35
C GLN A 579 4.24 -35.14 3.62
N ASP A 580 4.52 -36.44 3.50
CA ASP A 580 4.80 -37.34 4.63
C ASP A 580 6.11 -37.02 5.36
N LYS A 581 6.99 -36.24 4.75
CA LYS A 581 8.31 -35.84 5.29
C LYS A 581 8.39 -34.34 5.55
N CYS A 582 7.24 -33.65 5.59
CA CYS A 582 7.19 -32.22 5.76
C CYS A 582 7.48 -31.84 7.22
N VAL A 583 8.57 -31.09 7.43
CA VAL A 583 9.02 -30.61 8.75
C VAL A 583 8.73 -29.10 8.92
N LEU A 584 7.96 -28.52 8.01
CA LEU A 584 7.61 -27.11 8.08
C LEU A 584 6.57 -26.89 9.17
N THR A 585 6.56 -25.70 9.79
CA THR A 585 5.44 -25.32 10.65
C THR A 585 4.19 -25.02 9.82
N GLN A 586 3.01 -25.04 10.45
CA GLN A 586 1.78 -24.59 9.79
C GLN A 586 1.96 -23.19 9.21
N LYS A 587 2.52 -22.24 9.97
CA LYS A 587 2.77 -20.87 9.50
C LYS A 587 3.67 -20.80 8.27
N GLU A 588 4.75 -21.57 8.24
CA GLU A 588 5.63 -21.64 7.07
C GLU A 588 4.91 -22.21 5.84
N LEU A 589 4.07 -23.23 6.04
CA LEU A 589 3.27 -23.81 4.97
C LEU A 589 2.24 -22.81 4.44
N LEU A 590 1.54 -22.08 5.32
CA LEU A 590 0.61 -21.02 4.92
C LEU A 590 1.28 -20.00 4.00
N ASN A 591 2.46 -19.49 4.38
CA ASN A 591 3.22 -18.50 3.60
C ASN A 591 3.65 -19.02 2.20
N ILE A 592 3.98 -20.32 2.10
CA ILE A 592 4.33 -20.96 0.83
C ILE A 592 3.07 -21.11 -0.06
N PHE A 593 1.92 -21.39 0.55
CA PHE A 593 0.66 -21.56 -0.16
C PHE A 593 0.01 -20.24 -0.57
N GLU A 594 0.25 -19.14 0.14
CA GLU A 594 -0.12 -17.80 -0.32
C GLU A 594 0.46 -17.49 -1.71
N GLU A 595 -0.26 -16.73 -2.52
CA GLU A 595 0.27 -16.19 -3.78
C GLU A 595 1.34 -15.09 -3.49
N PRO A 596 2.11 -14.57 -4.45
CA PRO A 596 2.99 -13.44 -4.19
C PRO A 596 2.19 -12.16 -3.87
N PRO A 597 2.70 -11.27 -3.01
CA PRO A 597 2.01 -10.02 -2.70
C PRO A 597 2.07 -9.03 -3.87
N PHE A 598 1.00 -8.26 -4.07
CA PHE A 598 1.01 -7.15 -5.02
C PHE A 598 1.68 -5.92 -4.42
N LEU A 599 2.87 -5.55 -4.91
CA LEU A 599 3.63 -4.39 -4.45
C LEU A 599 3.23 -3.13 -5.24
N ILE A 600 2.23 -2.41 -4.76
CA ILE A 600 1.69 -1.22 -5.42
C ILE A 600 2.69 -0.05 -5.44
N GLU A 601 3.50 0.10 -4.40
CA GLU A 601 4.58 1.09 -4.32
C GLU A 601 5.62 0.90 -5.41
N PHE A 602 5.96 -0.35 -5.74
CA PHE A 602 6.84 -0.67 -6.86
C PHE A 602 6.21 -0.23 -8.19
N GLN A 603 4.93 -0.54 -8.39
CA GLN A 603 4.23 -0.20 -9.64
C GLN A 603 4.09 1.32 -9.86
N TYR A 604 3.81 2.08 -8.80
CA TYR A 604 3.85 3.55 -8.84
C TYR A 604 5.23 4.07 -9.22
N SER A 605 6.28 3.53 -8.59
CA SER A 605 7.66 3.89 -8.87
C SER A 605 8.02 3.64 -10.33
N GLN A 606 7.64 2.49 -10.90
CA GLN A 606 7.88 2.16 -12.31
C GLN A 606 7.15 3.12 -13.26
N THR A 607 5.89 3.44 -12.97
CA THR A 607 5.09 4.41 -13.76
C THR A 607 5.76 5.78 -13.77
N MET A 608 6.15 6.27 -12.60
CA MET A 608 6.79 7.57 -12.44
C MET A 608 8.18 7.64 -13.05
N ARG A 609 8.98 6.57 -12.91
CA ARG A 609 10.27 6.44 -13.60
C ARG A 609 10.08 6.55 -15.10
N THR A 610 9.16 5.79 -15.69
CA THR A 610 8.88 5.84 -17.14
C THR A 610 8.48 7.25 -17.58
N LEU A 611 7.60 7.92 -16.83
CA LEU A 611 7.25 9.32 -17.10
C LEU A 611 8.48 10.25 -17.08
N PHE A 612 9.29 10.20 -16.02
CA PHE A 612 10.46 11.06 -15.88
C PHE A 612 11.51 10.80 -16.97
N MET A 613 11.75 9.52 -17.31
CA MET A 613 12.60 9.11 -18.42
C MET A 613 12.13 9.71 -19.74
N THR A 614 10.84 9.60 -20.02
CA THR A 614 10.24 10.09 -21.26
C THR A 614 10.39 11.61 -21.35
N LEU A 615 10.04 12.32 -20.27
CA LEU A 615 10.08 13.78 -20.25
C LEU A 615 11.48 14.34 -20.38
N ALA A 616 12.48 13.63 -19.85
CA ALA A 616 13.86 14.02 -20.02
C ALA A 616 14.34 13.93 -21.48
N TYR A 617 13.86 12.95 -22.26
CA TYR A 617 14.35 12.72 -23.63
C TYR A 617 13.39 13.13 -24.75
N CYS A 618 12.11 13.41 -24.47
CA CYS A 618 11.11 13.62 -25.52
C CYS A 618 11.34 14.83 -26.43
N THR A 619 12.08 15.84 -25.96
CA THR A 619 12.43 17.03 -26.75
C THR A 619 13.53 16.75 -27.77
N VAL A 620 14.47 15.86 -27.44
CA VAL A 620 15.60 15.48 -28.31
C VAL A 620 15.29 14.24 -29.15
N MET A 621 14.53 13.28 -28.60
CA MET A 621 14.15 12.01 -29.20
C MET A 621 12.64 11.77 -29.03
N PRO A 622 11.78 12.45 -29.81
CA PRO A 622 10.31 12.40 -29.66
C PRO A 622 9.71 11.00 -29.84
N PHE A 623 10.38 10.10 -30.57
CA PHE A 623 9.93 8.71 -30.74
C PHE A 623 9.84 7.95 -29.41
N CYS A 624 10.55 8.38 -28.36
CA CYS A 624 10.44 7.76 -27.03
C CYS A 624 9.04 7.85 -26.41
N LEU A 625 8.23 8.85 -26.81
CA LEU A 625 6.85 9.00 -26.36
C LEU A 625 6.00 7.80 -26.76
N LEU A 626 6.17 7.28 -27.97
CA LEU A 626 5.43 6.11 -28.46
C LEU A 626 5.78 4.86 -27.66
N TYR A 627 7.07 4.63 -27.41
CA TYR A 627 7.53 3.52 -26.56
C TYR A 627 6.94 3.61 -25.16
N SER A 628 6.96 4.78 -24.54
CA SER A 628 6.48 4.94 -23.18
C SER A 628 4.96 4.90 -23.04
N ILE A 629 4.21 5.38 -24.03
CA ILE A 629 2.75 5.17 -24.10
C ILE A 629 2.44 3.67 -24.18
N LEU A 630 3.11 2.94 -25.09
CA LEU A 630 2.95 1.50 -25.21
C LEU A 630 3.33 0.76 -23.91
N ALA A 631 4.43 1.17 -23.28
CA ALA A 631 4.90 0.60 -22.01
C ALA A 631 3.86 0.77 -20.89
N LEU A 632 3.24 1.95 -20.76
CA LEU A 632 2.20 2.20 -19.75
C LEU A 632 0.90 1.43 -20.04
N ILE A 633 0.53 1.26 -21.31
CA ILE A 633 -0.62 0.43 -21.70
C ILE A 633 -0.37 -1.04 -21.34
N ILE A 634 0.80 -1.58 -21.69
CA ILE A 634 1.20 -2.94 -21.32
C ILE A 634 1.20 -3.07 -19.79
N GLN A 635 1.78 -2.11 -19.08
CA GLN A 635 1.81 -2.10 -17.61
C GLN A 635 0.40 -2.09 -17.00
N TYR A 636 -0.54 -1.33 -17.56
CA TYR A 636 -1.92 -1.30 -17.08
C TYR A 636 -2.56 -2.70 -17.11
N PHE A 637 -2.47 -3.39 -18.25
CA PHE A 637 -3.07 -4.72 -18.40
C PHE A 637 -2.34 -5.79 -17.60
N THR A 638 -1.01 -5.78 -17.58
CA THR A 638 -0.22 -6.77 -16.82
C THR A 638 -0.43 -6.60 -15.31
N ALA A 639 -0.40 -5.37 -14.80
CA ALA A 639 -0.65 -5.09 -13.39
C ALA A 639 -2.09 -5.46 -12.98
N LYS A 640 -3.08 -5.18 -13.83
CA LYS A 640 -4.49 -5.56 -13.56
C LYS A 640 -4.67 -7.07 -13.54
N TYR A 641 -4.06 -7.78 -14.48
CA TYR A 641 -4.07 -9.24 -14.50
C TYR A 641 -3.38 -9.83 -13.26
N ASP A 642 -2.19 -9.33 -12.91
CA ASP A 642 -1.43 -9.83 -11.79
C ASP A 642 -2.18 -9.59 -10.46
N LEU A 643 -2.80 -8.42 -10.28
CA LEU A 643 -3.64 -8.12 -9.12
C LEU A 643 -4.81 -9.11 -8.97
N ILE A 644 -5.54 -9.37 -10.06
CA ILE A 644 -6.78 -10.15 -10.00
C ILE A 644 -6.52 -11.66 -9.92
N LYS A 645 -5.51 -12.18 -10.65
CA LYS A 645 -5.36 -13.63 -10.87
C LYS A 645 -4.14 -14.26 -10.22
N ARG A 646 -3.10 -13.49 -9.91
CA ARG A 646 -1.77 -14.04 -9.58
C ARG A 646 -1.19 -13.54 -8.26
N THR A 647 -1.90 -12.67 -7.55
CA THR A 647 -1.40 -12.09 -6.31
C THR A 647 -2.47 -12.11 -5.22
N PHE A 648 -2.02 -11.90 -3.99
CA PHE A 648 -2.90 -11.55 -2.89
C PHE A 648 -2.60 -10.13 -2.43
N VAL A 649 -3.59 -9.52 -1.79
CA VAL A 649 -3.48 -8.20 -1.18
C VAL A 649 -3.37 -8.38 0.32
N PRO A 650 -2.18 -8.13 0.91
CA PRO A 650 -1.94 -8.33 2.33
C PRO A 650 -2.65 -7.30 3.23
N PHE A 651 -2.86 -6.08 2.74
CA PHE A 651 -3.43 -4.97 3.51
C PHE A 651 -4.21 -4.02 2.61
N ASN A 652 -5.18 -3.32 3.20
CA ASN A 652 -5.88 -2.23 2.53
C ASN A 652 -4.97 -1.01 2.49
N MET A 653 -5.05 -0.26 1.40
CA MET A 653 -4.18 0.89 1.19
C MET A 653 -5.01 2.14 0.96
N GLY A 654 -4.73 3.20 1.73
CA GLY A 654 -5.42 4.48 1.60
C GLY A 654 -5.05 5.27 0.34
N SER A 655 -5.67 6.45 0.20
CA SER A 655 -5.47 7.39 -0.91
C SER A 655 -4.13 8.15 -0.83
N SER A 656 -3.48 8.10 0.33
CA SER A 656 -2.28 8.87 0.68
C SER A 656 -1.11 8.64 -0.27
N LEU A 657 -0.82 7.39 -0.68
CA LEU A 657 0.25 7.09 -1.62
C LEU A 657 -0.03 7.74 -2.98
N SER A 658 -1.23 7.52 -3.50
CA SER A 658 -1.69 8.04 -4.78
C SER A 658 -1.59 9.57 -4.83
N TYR A 659 -2.00 10.24 -3.76
CA TYR A 659 -1.88 11.70 -3.63
C TYR A 659 -0.43 12.18 -3.68
N ASN A 660 0.47 11.51 -2.95
CA ASN A 660 1.88 11.88 -2.92
C ASN A 660 2.59 11.61 -4.26
N MET A 661 2.17 10.57 -5.00
CA MET A 661 2.68 10.32 -6.35
C MET A 661 2.28 11.43 -7.34
N ILE A 662 1.06 11.99 -7.24
CA ILE A 662 0.70 13.19 -8.01
C ILE A 662 1.51 14.41 -7.57
N LYS A 663 1.78 14.58 -6.27
CA LYS A 663 2.67 15.65 -5.83
C LYS A 663 4.06 15.51 -6.46
N MET A 664 4.55 14.28 -6.61
CA MET A 664 5.80 13.98 -7.30
C MET A 664 5.73 14.26 -8.81
N LEU A 665 4.55 14.15 -9.45
CA LEU A 665 4.33 14.53 -10.86
C LEU A 665 4.68 16.00 -11.15
N LYS A 666 4.67 16.89 -10.15
CA LYS A 666 5.16 18.27 -10.35
C LYS A 666 6.63 18.34 -10.76
N MET A 667 7.47 17.41 -10.29
CA MET A 667 8.88 17.34 -10.69
C MET A 667 9.02 17.04 -12.18
N SER A 668 8.03 16.38 -12.78
CA SER A 668 8.01 16.02 -14.19
C SER A 668 8.07 17.26 -15.11
N ILE A 669 7.43 18.37 -14.70
CA ILE A 669 7.41 19.63 -15.45
C ILE A 669 8.77 20.32 -15.38
N ILE A 670 9.44 20.27 -14.22
CA ILE A 670 10.82 20.76 -14.08
C ILE A 670 11.75 19.95 -14.99
N ILE A 671 11.67 18.62 -14.93
CA ILE A 671 12.49 17.72 -15.74
C ILE A 671 12.29 18.05 -17.23
N TYR A 672 11.05 18.16 -17.70
CA TYR A 672 10.75 18.50 -19.09
C TYR A 672 11.38 19.83 -19.53
N SER A 673 11.18 20.88 -18.73
CA SER A 673 11.66 22.25 -19.04
C SER A 673 13.19 22.32 -19.05
N PHE A 674 13.81 21.74 -18.01
CA PHE A 674 15.26 21.69 -17.88
C PHE A 674 15.89 20.86 -19.00
N SER A 675 15.33 19.69 -19.29
CA SER A 675 15.84 18.83 -20.36
C SER A 675 15.67 19.44 -21.74
N SER A 676 14.57 20.16 -22.02
CA SER A 676 14.39 20.94 -23.24
C SER A 676 15.55 21.91 -23.44
N PHE A 677 15.82 22.74 -22.43
CA PHE A 677 16.90 23.71 -22.47
C PHE A 677 18.27 23.04 -22.60
N PHE A 678 18.54 22.03 -21.76
CA PHE A 678 19.81 21.31 -21.73
C PHE A 678 20.15 20.67 -23.08
N PHE A 679 19.24 19.90 -23.68
CA PHE A 679 19.53 19.24 -24.95
C PHE A 679 19.60 20.21 -26.13
N THR A 680 18.85 21.32 -26.08
CA THR A 680 18.98 22.37 -27.10
C THR A 680 20.36 23.02 -27.02
N LEU A 681 20.82 23.35 -25.80
CA LEU A 681 22.15 23.91 -25.55
C LEU A 681 23.27 22.97 -26.01
N MET A 682 23.13 21.66 -25.81
CA MET A 682 24.14 20.68 -26.26
C MET A 682 24.12 20.41 -27.77
N THR A 683 23.04 20.78 -28.48
CA THR A 683 22.85 20.43 -29.90
C THR A 683 23.10 21.59 -30.84
N VAL A 684 22.84 22.83 -30.41
CA VAL A 684 22.87 24.01 -31.28
C VAL A 684 24.01 24.93 -30.86
N ASP A 685 25.01 25.10 -31.73
CA ASP A 685 26.17 26.00 -31.51
C ASP A 685 25.85 27.48 -31.81
N SER A 686 24.61 27.94 -31.59
CA SER A 686 24.20 29.32 -31.91
C SER A 686 24.22 30.23 -30.68
N ASP A 687 24.75 31.46 -30.84
CA ASP A 687 24.70 32.54 -29.84
C ASP A 687 23.28 33.06 -29.54
N GLN A 688 22.24 32.52 -30.20
CA GLN A 688 20.87 32.95 -30.00
C GLN A 688 20.32 32.49 -28.65
N PHE A 689 19.88 33.45 -27.83
CA PHE A 689 19.26 33.17 -26.55
C PHE A 689 17.92 32.44 -26.74
N ASN A 690 17.85 31.20 -26.24
CA ASN A 690 16.62 30.39 -26.19
C ASN A 690 15.63 30.92 -25.13
N PHE A 691 15.10 32.11 -25.34
CA PHE A 691 14.21 32.82 -24.41
C PHE A 691 12.98 32.00 -23.96
N PRO A 692 12.25 31.26 -24.84
CA PRO A 692 11.10 30.48 -24.40
C PRO A 692 11.46 29.35 -23.42
N ALA A 693 12.64 28.73 -23.59
CA ALA A 693 13.10 27.66 -22.73
C ALA A 693 13.45 28.18 -21.31
N ILE A 694 14.08 29.36 -21.21
CA ILE A 694 14.40 30.02 -19.94
C ILE A 694 13.11 30.39 -19.19
N ILE A 695 12.14 30.99 -19.90
CA ILE A 695 10.81 31.27 -19.32
C ILE A 695 10.18 29.97 -18.80
N GLY A 696 10.24 28.89 -19.59
CA GLY A 696 9.71 27.59 -19.19
C GLY A 696 10.31 27.08 -17.88
N ILE A 697 11.64 27.19 -17.72
CA ILE A 697 12.32 26.82 -16.47
C ILE A 697 11.79 27.66 -15.30
N ILE A 698 11.73 28.99 -15.44
CA ILE A 698 11.26 29.89 -14.38
C ILE A 698 9.82 29.53 -13.97
N ILE A 699 8.92 29.36 -14.94
CA ILE A 699 7.53 28.97 -14.68
C ILE A 699 7.46 27.61 -14.00
N SER A 700 8.27 26.63 -14.42
CA SER A 700 8.28 25.29 -13.83
C SER A 700 8.72 25.30 -12.36
N ILE A 701 9.71 26.12 -12.00
CA ILE A 701 10.20 26.30 -10.63
C ILE A 701 9.13 26.98 -9.78
N ILE A 702 8.52 28.06 -10.27
CA ILE A 702 7.42 28.74 -9.57
C ILE A 702 6.26 27.75 -9.34
N HIS A 703 5.86 27.01 -10.37
CA HIS A 703 4.79 26.01 -10.29
C HIS A 703 5.06 24.91 -9.24
N PHE A 704 6.31 24.49 -9.08
CA PHE A 704 6.68 23.47 -8.09
C PHE A 704 6.33 23.88 -6.65
N PHE A 705 6.62 25.14 -6.29
CA PHE A 705 6.35 25.68 -4.97
C PHE A 705 4.87 26.04 -4.73
N ILE A 706 4.08 26.20 -5.80
CA ILE A 706 2.66 26.52 -5.68
C ILE A 706 1.88 25.37 -4.97
N PRO A 707 1.04 25.68 -3.95
CA PRO A 707 0.21 24.70 -3.26
C PRO A 707 -1.00 24.30 -4.12
N ILE A 708 -0.75 23.47 -5.14
CA ILE A 708 -1.75 23.08 -6.14
C ILE A 708 -3.06 22.57 -5.52
N LYS A 709 -3.02 21.76 -4.46
CA LYS A 709 -4.26 21.26 -3.81
C LYS A 709 -5.16 22.41 -3.35
N LYS A 710 -4.59 23.46 -2.73
CA LYS A 710 -5.36 24.62 -2.26
C LYS A 710 -5.98 25.37 -3.43
N LEU A 711 -5.24 25.54 -4.53
CA LEU A 711 -5.78 26.15 -5.75
C LEU A 711 -6.89 25.28 -6.37
N ASN A 712 -6.67 23.98 -6.49
CA ASN A 712 -7.63 23.05 -7.06
C ASN A 712 -8.93 23.01 -6.25
N ILE A 713 -8.86 23.01 -4.91
CA ILE A 713 -10.04 23.09 -4.03
C ILE A 713 -10.79 24.41 -4.23
N LYS A 714 -10.06 25.53 -4.41
CA LYS A 714 -10.66 26.85 -4.62
C LYS A 714 -11.42 26.94 -5.95
N TYR A 715 -10.83 26.44 -7.04
CA TYR A 715 -11.40 26.54 -8.39
C TYR A 715 -12.37 25.42 -8.74
N PHE A 716 -12.11 24.20 -8.26
CA PHE A 716 -12.93 23.02 -8.51
C PHE A 716 -13.55 22.55 -7.19
N LYS A 717 -14.71 23.13 -6.88
CA LYS A 717 -15.52 22.72 -5.73
C LYS A 717 -16.10 21.33 -6.01
N ILE A 718 -15.95 20.44 -5.05
CA ILE A 718 -16.57 19.12 -5.06
C ILE A 718 -17.44 19.03 -3.81
N GLN A 719 -18.60 18.39 -3.91
CA GLN A 719 -19.44 18.12 -2.74
C GLN A 719 -18.65 17.26 -1.75
N LYS A 720 -18.64 17.65 -0.47
CA LYS A 720 -17.99 16.87 0.57
C LYS A 720 -18.72 15.54 0.71
N ALA A 721 -17.99 14.46 1.00
CA ALA A 721 -18.59 13.22 1.43
C ALA A 721 -19.43 13.49 2.68
N VAL A 722 -20.58 12.82 2.77
CA VAL A 722 -21.41 12.85 3.98
C VAL A 722 -20.70 11.98 5.01
N CYS A 723 -20.41 12.52 6.19
CA CYS A 723 -19.83 11.72 7.27
C CYS A 723 -20.72 10.52 7.57
N ASN A 724 -20.11 9.39 7.92
CA ASN A 724 -20.85 8.23 8.34
C ASN A 724 -21.66 8.54 9.62
N ILE A 725 -22.97 8.32 9.53
CA ILE A 725 -23.94 8.54 10.62
C ILE A 725 -24.00 7.30 11.53
N GLU A 726 -23.49 6.16 11.06
CA GLU A 726 -23.52 4.92 11.81
C GLU A 726 -22.60 4.97 13.04
N ASN A 727 -23.08 4.44 14.17
CA ASN A 727 -22.27 4.37 15.38
C ASN A 727 -21.20 3.28 15.25
N TYR A 728 -20.00 3.55 15.77
CA TYR A 728 -18.87 2.63 15.83
C TYR A 728 -19.26 1.24 16.33
N ASP A 729 -20.09 1.16 17.38
CA ASP A 729 -20.52 -0.12 17.95
C ASP A 729 -21.33 -1.01 17.00
N LYS A 730 -22.03 -0.42 16.02
CA LYS A 730 -22.75 -1.15 14.97
C LYS A 730 -21.81 -1.61 13.86
N VAL A 731 -20.92 -0.72 13.42
CA VAL A 731 -20.05 -0.98 12.25
C VAL A 731 -18.84 -1.84 12.60
N LYS A 732 -18.37 -1.84 13.85
CA LYS A 732 -17.14 -2.55 14.25
C LYS A 732 -17.12 -4.04 13.93
N LEU A 733 -18.30 -4.68 13.86
CA LEU A 733 -18.43 -6.09 13.49
C LEU A 733 -18.25 -6.35 12.00
N ASN A 734 -18.44 -5.32 11.17
CA ASN A 734 -18.25 -5.39 9.72
C ASN A 734 -16.80 -5.11 9.31
N PHE A 735 -15.98 -4.57 10.22
CA PHE A 735 -14.57 -4.31 9.92
C PHE A 735 -13.78 -5.60 9.70
N ILE A 736 -13.03 -5.64 8.60
CA ILE A 736 -12.11 -6.75 8.29
C ILE A 736 -11.11 -6.94 9.43
N THR A 737 -10.58 -5.84 9.98
CA THR A 737 -9.70 -5.81 11.16
C THR A 737 -9.89 -4.52 11.95
N ASP A 738 -9.33 -4.43 13.15
CA ASP A 738 -9.34 -3.23 14.00
C ASP A 738 -8.00 -3.05 14.70
N TYR A 739 -7.83 -1.93 15.42
CA TYR A 739 -6.58 -1.62 16.11
C TYR A 739 -6.19 -2.63 17.18
N ASP A 740 -7.14 -3.26 17.86
CA ASP A 740 -6.83 -4.25 18.89
C ASP A 740 -6.43 -5.60 18.29
N ARG A 741 -7.08 -6.00 17.19
CA ARG A 741 -6.73 -7.20 16.43
C ARG A 741 -5.41 -7.06 15.69
N GLU A 742 -4.95 -5.86 15.37
CA GLU A 742 -3.61 -5.64 14.80
C GLU A 742 -2.52 -5.33 15.82
N ASN A 743 -2.84 -4.77 16.99
CA ASN A 743 -1.85 -4.48 18.03
C ASN A 743 -1.25 -5.78 18.59
N PRO A 744 0.05 -6.07 18.38
CA PRO A 744 0.67 -7.31 18.85
C PRO A 744 0.56 -7.55 20.36
N ALA A 745 0.34 -6.49 21.14
CA ALA A 745 0.12 -6.55 22.57
C ALA A 745 -1.25 -7.14 22.95
N THR A 746 -2.31 -6.81 22.21
CA THR A 746 -3.70 -7.17 22.54
C THR A 746 -4.34 -8.12 21.52
N LYS A 747 -3.66 -8.39 20.39
CA LYS A 747 -4.14 -9.17 19.24
C LYS A 747 -4.83 -10.46 19.62
N ARG A 748 -4.20 -11.26 20.48
CA ARG A 748 -4.74 -12.57 20.88
C ARG A 748 -6.08 -12.41 21.61
N GLN A 749 -6.11 -11.59 22.65
CA GLN A 749 -7.31 -11.35 23.45
C GLN A 749 -8.42 -10.69 22.62
N ALA A 750 -8.06 -9.67 21.83
CA ALA A 750 -9.00 -8.96 20.96
C ALA A 750 -9.63 -9.87 19.89
N THR A 751 -8.84 -10.77 19.30
CA THR A 751 -9.35 -11.74 18.32
C THR A 751 -10.34 -12.70 18.98
N ILE A 752 -10.02 -13.18 20.18
CA ILE A 752 -10.93 -14.04 20.97
C ILE A 752 -12.25 -13.30 21.23
N ASP A 753 -12.18 -12.07 21.72
CA ASP A 753 -13.37 -11.31 22.08
C ASP A 753 -14.22 -10.95 20.85
N PHE A 754 -13.60 -10.64 19.71
CA PHE A 754 -14.29 -10.44 18.44
C PHE A 754 -15.05 -11.70 17.99
N LEU A 755 -14.41 -12.86 18.08
CA LEU A 755 -15.04 -14.14 17.72
C LEU A 755 -16.23 -14.45 18.62
N LYS A 756 -16.09 -14.27 19.94
CA LYS A 756 -17.21 -14.44 20.89
C LYS A 756 -18.42 -13.61 20.51
N VAL A 757 -18.21 -12.34 20.17
CA VAL A 757 -19.29 -11.43 19.79
C VAL A 757 -19.91 -11.84 18.46
N THR A 758 -19.08 -12.26 17.49
CA THR A 758 -19.55 -12.68 16.16
C THR A 758 -20.36 -13.97 16.23
N GLU A 759 -19.90 -14.97 16.97
CA GLU A 759 -20.63 -16.23 17.19
C GLU A 759 -21.92 -16.01 17.96
N LYS A 760 -21.90 -15.17 19.01
CA LYS A 760 -23.11 -14.83 19.76
C LYS A 760 -24.15 -14.15 18.85
N LYS A 761 -23.71 -13.23 17.97
CA LYS A 761 -24.57 -12.58 16.99
C LYS A 761 -25.17 -13.59 16.01
N GLN A 762 -24.34 -14.48 15.45
CA GLN A 762 -24.81 -15.55 14.58
C GLN A 762 -25.85 -16.41 15.29
N LEU A 763 -25.56 -16.88 16.50
CA LEU A 763 -26.47 -17.73 17.27
C LEU A 763 -27.80 -17.03 17.61
N LEU A 764 -27.78 -15.73 17.90
CA LEU A 764 -29.00 -14.93 18.09
C LEU A 764 -29.80 -14.80 16.79
N GLU A 765 -29.14 -14.56 15.66
CA GLU A 765 -29.79 -14.54 14.34
C GLU A 765 -30.42 -15.90 14.03
N GLN A 766 -29.73 -17.01 14.31
CA GLN A 766 -30.29 -18.36 14.16
C GLN A 766 -31.54 -18.58 15.04
N LEU A 767 -31.50 -18.18 16.31
CA LEU A 767 -32.64 -18.31 17.22
C LEU A 767 -33.83 -17.46 16.77
N MET A 768 -33.60 -16.24 16.26
CA MET A 768 -34.68 -15.40 15.73
C MET A 768 -35.33 -16.03 14.50
N ASP A 769 -34.53 -16.59 13.58
CA ASP A 769 -35.04 -17.28 12.40
C ASP A 769 -35.86 -18.53 12.78
N ASP A 770 -35.40 -19.30 13.77
CA ASP A 770 -36.09 -20.48 14.30
C ASP A 770 -37.40 -20.14 15.02
N ILE A 771 -37.54 -18.92 15.55
CA ILE A 771 -38.79 -18.43 16.17
C ILE A 771 -39.77 -17.92 15.10
N ILE A 772 -39.27 -17.26 14.05
CA ILE A 772 -40.10 -16.65 13.00
C ILE A 772 -40.64 -17.71 12.02
N THR A 773 -39.84 -18.71 11.65
CA THR A 773 -40.24 -19.75 10.69
C THR A 773 -41.46 -20.62 11.09
N PRO A 774 -41.66 -21.05 12.36
CA PRO A 774 -42.87 -21.77 12.75
C PRO A 774 -44.13 -20.89 12.81
N SER A 775 -43.99 -19.57 12.95
CA SER A 775 -45.12 -18.63 12.95
C SER A 775 -45.69 -18.37 11.55
N GLN A 776 -44.85 -18.42 10.50
CA GLN A 776 -45.28 -18.25 9.11
C GLN A 776 -45.85 -19.53 8.47
N ASN A 777 -45.61 -20.70 9.07
CA ASN A 777 -46.24 -21.97 8.65
C ASN A 777 -47.54 -22.27 9.41
N LYS A 778 -47.94 -21.42 10.37
CA LYS A 778 -49.19 -21.53 11.14
C LYS A 778 -50.22 -20.43 10.83
N LEU A 779 -49.84 -19.45 10.00
CA LEU A 779 -50.71 -18.47 9.33
C LEU A 779 -50.85 -18.90 7.87
#